data_AF-A0AA38TTK6-F1
#
_entry.id   AF-A0AA38TTK6-F1
#
_cell.length_a   1.000
_cell.length_b   1.000
_cell.length_c   1.000
_cell.angle_alpha   90.00
_cell.angle_beta   90.00
_cell.angle_gamma   90.00
#
_symmetry.space_group_name_H-M   'P 1'
#
loop_
_entity.id
_entity.type
_entity.pdbx_description
1 polymer ?
#
loop_
_entity_poly.entity_id
_entity_poly.type
_entity_poly.pdbx_seq_one_letter_code
_entity_poly.pdbx_strand_id
1 'polypeptide(L)'
;MCIVVGDGSVMVSGIEGGCIQEERNALLQIKTSLIDLYGLDVDHFLPSWVDDGRECCDWERVMCNTTIGHVTDLSLRNVMGIPDYQYYDTCRMINWPLNVSVFLHFEELTSLNLSRNCLDDGIVNTGLGRLSSLKKLQTLDLSRNGITDATLPSLGALTSLRVLNLGYNLLEGYFPALGMSLENLDILDLSSNYMMQGFDQVSLLKKLKVLNLRMNRFNESFITSLSALPMLKSLDLSANYLLGRSFPAKELAHLTNLEELDLSHNYFSDTPSIQECMKLSGLKKLKSITLRHNIFNNNILSCLGALPSLKTLDLSINNLGGSFPIQELSCLSQDLEVLLLLGNDFNGTLSFEALASFHHLEVLDLGYNNFVGSIPSTIQELSSLRVLSFAGNILNGSLRDHGLCELKNLQELDLSHNMFNGSMPQCFNRLSSLKLLDISSNQFTGTLPPALIANLTSLKYVDFGDNLFEGSFLFSSLSNNTMLEVVRFMSNNSKFDVETEEPTGWIAMFQLKVLVISGCNMNRLKGRNIPRFLLHQHELQEIDLSDNSLMGPFPNWLIESNTMLEYLILSKNSFSGTIRMPFYVNANIRWLDMSGNHLNGTIPDDIQKFLPRITYLNLSSNTLDGFIPSSIGDMRELTALDLSDNKFSGEVPKGLFSNLFGLTILKLSNNRLQGQVLSRNLSFGYIRWLHLDNNYFTGKIGNWNISNSYLRRLDIGSNSFRGMIPHWISNMSYLSELVVRDNSFEGQFLCGTASFTFLDISHNYFSGPLPSCSNFQFMRHLHLGSNRLTGSIPNVFRNLTRILTLDIGDNFLSGRIPEFHGNLSNLRILILRNNNFSGSIPKQLCQLSDVSLIDLSGNSLSGSIPSCLHNIIKPFYPTFVEKMYREVFVDGYWYESVLYKGSMASSLWVDAEIAEEVQFTTKSLSYLYKGRLLDLMVGLDLSCNKLTGEIPEELGLLNQIHALNLSHNQLYGPIPVNFSNLANIESLDLSSNHLSGEVPSELIQLHYLSTFNVSYNYLSATSSPQVTSPSSKEENDKWNDMDFLASFYGTWAVFMLGFAGVLYVNPYWRRRWLEFVEECMYTCYYFLEDSVRKVSRVFRK
;
A
#
# COMPACT_ATOMS: atom_id res chain seq x y z
N MET A 1 -43.23 -50.69 7.42
CA MET A 1 -44.00 -51.32 6.33
C MET A 1 -44.51 -50.18 5.46
N CYS A 2 -44.12 -50.13 4.19
CA CYS A 2 -44.54 -49.07 3.27
C CYS A 2 -46.07 -49.06 3.08
N ILE A 3 -46.65 -47.86 2.94
CA ILE A 3 -47.48 -47.43 1.80
C ILE A 3 -47.66 -45.89 1.90
N VAL A 4 -47.39 -45.22 0.77
CA VAL A 4 -47.73 -43.82 0.43
C VAL A 4 -49.15 -43.85 -0.16
N VAL A 5 -50.03 -42.87 0.05
CA VAL A 5 -50.28 -41.70 -0.83
C VAL A 5 -51.39 -40.85 -0.19
N GLY A 6 -51.23 -39.53 -0.26
CA GLY A 6 -52.33 -38.61 -0.57
C GLY A 6 -52.76 -37.69 0.55
N ASP A 7 -52.35 -36.41 0.43
CA ASP A 7 -52.93 -35.22 1.05
C ASP A 7 -53.79 -35.43 2.30
N GLY A 8 -53.11 -35.43 3.43
CA GLY A 8 -53.72 -35.27 4.74
C GLY A 8 -52.87 -34.30 5.52
N SER A 9 -52.96 -33.01 5.18
CA SER A 9 -52.66 -31.96 6.15
C SER A 9 -53.52 -32.24 7.38
N VAL A 10 -52.92 -32.89 8.37
CA VAL A 10 -53.45 -32.91 9.71
C VAL A 10 -53.30 -31.47 10.20
N MET A 11 -54.38 -30.70 10.05
CA MET A 11 -54.61 -29.54 10.90
C MET A 11 -54.60 -30.04 12.33
N VAL A 12 -53.43 -29.97 12.96
CA VAL A 12 -53.40 -29.70 14.40
C VAL A 12 -54.05 -28.34 14.53
N SER A 13 -55.22 -28.30 15.15
CA SER A 13 -55.91 -27.07 15.53
C SER A 13 -54.95 -26.20 16.35
N GLY A 14 -54.29 -25.27 15.67
CA GLY A 14 -53.47 -24.23 16.27
C GLY A 14 -54.40 -23.15 16.82
N ILE A 15 -54.48 -23.14 18.15
CA ILE A 15 -55.00 -22.11 19.06
C ILE A 15 -55.21 -20.72 18.41
N GLU A 16 -56.41 -20.17 18.56
CA GLU A 16 -56.75 -18.74 18.40
C GLU A 16 -55.94 -17.92 19.43
N GLY A 17 -54.94 -17.18 18.99
CA GLY A 17 -54.16 -16.28 19.83
C GLY A 17 -53.58 -15.15 18.99
N GLY A 18 -54.44 -14.26 18.49
CA GLY A 18 -54.05 -13.05 17.77
C GLY A 18 -53.36 -12.04 18.69
N CYS A 19 -52.67 -11.07 18.08
CA CYS A 19 -52.02 -9.99 18.81
C CYS A 19 -53.05 -9.14 19.57
N ILE A 20 -52.75 -8.80 20.83
CA ILE A 20 -53.64 -7.96 21.63
C ILE A 20 -53.82 -6.59 20.96
N GLN A 21 -55.06 -6.14 20.80
CA GLN A 21 -55.38 -4.91 20.06
C GLN A 21 -54.71 -3.66 20.66
N GLU A 22 -54.54 -3.62 21.98
CA GLU A 22 -53.84 -2.53 22.67
C GLU A 22 -52.35 -2.48 22.33
N GLU A 23 -51.69 -3.65 22.29
CA GLU A 23 -50.29 -3.80 21.88
C GLU A 23 -50.12 -3.45 20.39
N ARG A 24 -51.04 -3.89 19.53
CA ARG A 24 -51.08 -3.52 18.11
C ARG A 24 -51.17 -2.01 17.92
N ASN A 25 -52.05 -1.34 18.67
CA ASN A 25 -52.19 0.11 18.62
C ASN A 25 -50.90 0.83 19.08
N ALA A 26 -50.23 0.30 20.10
CA ALA A 26 -48.95 0.83 20.58
C ALA A 26 -47.83 0.70 19.52
N LEU A 27 -47.77 -0.43 18.80
CA LEU A 27 -46.84 -0.60 17.67
C LEU A 27 -47.09 0.42 16.54
N LEU A 28 -48.36 0.65 16.19
CA LEU A 28 -48.71 1.66 15.19
C LEU A 28 -48.35 3.08 15.65
N GLN A 29 -48.48 3.40 16.94
CA GLN A 29 -48.03 4.70 17.49
C GLN A 29 -46.51 4.88 17.37
N ILE A 30 -45.72 3.81 17.57
CA ILE A 30 -44.27 3.83 17.35
C ILE A 30 -43.98 4.16 15.87
N LYS A 31 -44.67 3.52 14.93
CA LYS A 31 -44.56 3.82 13.49
C LYS A 31 -44.91 5.29 13.18
N THR A 32 -45.95 5.84 13.80
CA THR A 32 -46.31 7.26 13.63
C THR A 32 -45.22 8.21 14.10
N SER A 33 -44.52 7.91 15.21
CA SER A 33 -43.42 8.75 15.69
C SER A 33 -42.25 8.85 14.70
N LEU A 34 -42.09 7.87 13.81
CA LEU A 34 -41.09 7.90 12.73
C LEU A 34 -41.57 8.75 11.53
N ILE A 35 -42.88 8.84 11.30
CA ILE A 35 -43.48 9.68 10.23
C ILE A 35 -43.25 11.15 10.54
N ASP A 36 -43.39 11.54 11.81
CA ASP A 36 -43.20 12.93 12.25
C ASP A 36 -41.76 13.45 12.04
N LEU A 37 -40.78 12.56 11.91
CA LEU A 37 -39.38 12.91 11.60
C LEU A 37 -39.10 13.10 10.11
N TYR A 38 -39.68 12.27 9.24
CA TYR A 38 -39.23 12.10 7.85
C TYR A 38 -40.32 12.36 6.78
N GLY A 39 -41.58 12.59 7.18
CA GLY A 39 -42.69 12.72 6.25
C GLY A 39 -43.25 11.37 5.79
N LEU A 40 -43.90 11.33 4.62
CA LEU A 40 -44.74 10.21 4.15
C LEU A 40 -43.99 8.94 3.69
N ASP A 41 -42.66 8.87 3.77
CA ASP A 41 -41.83 7.77 3.22
C ASP A 41 -41.51 6.64 4.22
N VAL A 42 -42.23 6.55 5.34
CA VAL A 42 -41.95 5.59 6.43
C VAL A 42 -42.34 4.16 6.11
N ASP A 43 -43.22 3.94 5.13
CA ASP A 43 -43.56 2.58 4.68
C ASP A 43 -42.35 1.83 4.10
N HIS A 44 -41.27 2.53 3.76
CA HIS A 44 -40.00 1.92 3.36
C HIS A 44 -39.23 1.29 4.54
N PHE A 45 -39.37 1.83 5.76
CA PHE A 45 -38.58 1.43 6.93
C PHE A 45 -39.25 0.33 7.77
N LEU A 46 -40.59 0.31 7.82
CA LEU A 46 -41.39 -0.72 8.51
C LEU A 46 -42.54 -1.19 7.61
N PRO A 47 -42.23 -1.92 6.52
CA PRO A 47 -43.19 -2.26 5.47
C PRO A 47 -44.26 -3.24 5.92
N SER A 48 -43.98 -4.09 6.91
CA SER A 48 -44.93 -5.06 7.44
C SER A 48 -45.90 -4.48 8.48
N TRP A 49 -45.62 -3.30 9.04
CA TRP A 49 -46.40 -2.68 10.11
C TRP A 49 -47.57 -1.88 9.50
N VAL A 50 -48.59 -2.58 9.03
CA VAL A 50 -49.72 -1.99 8.31
C VAL A 50 -51.05 -2.26 9.02
N ASP A 51 -51.95 -1.29 8.97
CA ASP A 51 -53.29 -1.42 9.52
C ASP A 51 -54.27 -2.01 8.50
N ASP A 52 -54.00 -3.24 8.06
CA ASP A 52 -54.77 -3.94 7.02
C ASP A 52 -55.47 -5.23 7.50
N GLY A 53 -55.47 -5.46 8.81
CA GLY A 53 -56.07 -6.64 9.45
C GLY A 53 -55.12 -7.84 9.60
N ARG A 54 -53.85 -7.74 9.18
CA ARG A 54 -52.81 -8.72 9.53
C ARG A 54 -52.47 -8.68 11.02
N GLU A 55 -52.13 -9.84 11.57
CA GLU A 55 -51.77 -10.01 12.96
C GLU A 55 -50.41 -9.37 13.25
N CYS A 56 -50.31 -8.59 14.34
CA CYS A 56 -49.07 -7.87 14.65
C CYS A 56 -47.89 -8.80 15.01
N CYS A 57 -48.20 -10.04 15.41
CA CYS A 57 -47.19 -11.05 15.69
C CYS A 57 -46.47 -11.58 14.44
N ASP A 58 -47.02 -11.32 13.25
CA ASP A 58 -46.37 -11.60 11.97
C ASP A 58 -45.53 -10.42 11.46
N TRP A 59 -45.54 -9.28 12.18
CA TRP A 59 -44.78 -8.12 11.77
C TRP A 59 -43.30 -8.33 12.02
N GLU A 60 -42.48 -7.77 11.13
CA GLU A 60 -41.03 -7.82 11.32
C GLU A 60 -40.68 -7.20 12.68
N ARG A 61 -39.65 -7.76 13.32
CA ARG A 61 -39.09 -7.25 14.58
C ARG A 61 -39.98 -7.40 15.83
N VAL A 62 -41.15 -8.00 15.71
CA VAL A 62 -42.06 -8.33 16.81
C VAL A 62 -42.01 -9.83 17.05
N MET A 63 -41.86 -10.27 18.30
CA MET A 63 -42.12 -11.66 18.68
C MET A 63 -43.16 -11.73 19.78
N CYS A 64 -44.09 -12.67 19.64
CA CYS A 64 -45.16 -12.89 20.59
C CYS A 64 -45.05 -14.26 21.27
N ASN A 65 -45.65 -14.36 22.44
CA ASN A 65 -45.89 -15.65 23.09
C ASN A 65 -46.97 -16.43 22.31
N THR A 66 -46.59 -17.59 21.80
CA THR A 66 -47.43 -18.47 20.97
C THR A 66 -48.65 -19.04 21.68
N THR A 67 -48.75 -18.89 23.01
CA THR A 67 -49.85 -19.43 23.82
C THR A 67 -50.88 -18.38 24.24
N ILE A 68 -50.49 -17.11 24.33
CA ILE A 68 -51.33 -16.02 24.87
C ILE A 68 -51.41 -14.78 23.98
N GLY A 69 -50.71 -14.75 22.83
CA GLY A 69 -50.83 -13.68 21.81
C GLY A 69 -50.13 -12.35 22.14
N HIS A 70 -49.57 -12.20 23.34
CA HIS A 70 -48.86 -10.99 23.77
C HIS A 70 -47.45 -10.87 23.19
N VAL A 71 -47.01 -9.63 22.90
CA VAL A 71 -45.64 -9.28 22.51
C VAL A 71 -44.68 -9.50 23.69
N THR A 72 -43.67 -10.35 23.49
CA THR A 72 -42.63 -10.63 24.49
C THR A 72 -41.28 -10.01 24.14
N ASP A 73 -41.00 -9.77 22.86
CA ASP A 73 -39.74 -9.22 22.39
C ASP A 73 -39.99 -8.21 21.28
N LEU A 74 -39.37 -7.04 21.38
CA LEU A 74 -39.49 -5.97 20.40
C LEU A 74 -38.11 -5.42 20.02
N SER A 75 -37.76 -5.51 18.74
CA SER A 75 -36.45 -5.10 18.22
C SER A 75 -36.52 -3.95 17.22
N LEU A 76 -36.50 -2.72 17.73
CA LEU A 76 -36.41 -1.51 16.94
C LEU A 76 -34.98 -1.15 16.54
N ARG A 77 -34.06 -2.12 16.44
CA ARG A 77 -32.67 -1.86 16.06
C ARG A 77 -32.54 -1.22 14.67
N ASN A 78 -31.85 -0.08 14.57
CA ASN A 78 -31.56 0.61 13.30
C ASN A 78 -32.77 0.70 12.36
N VAL A 79 -33.91 1.17 12.87
CA VAL A 79 -35.15 1.23 12.07
C VAL A 79 -34.99 2.17 10.86
N MET A 80 -34.17 3.21 10.99
CA MET A 80 -33.86 4.16 9.91
C MET A 80 -32.93 3.58 8.82
N GLY A 81 -32.40 2.36 8.99
CA GLY A 81 -31.54 1.73 7.98
C GLY A 81 -30.22 2.47 7.71
N ILE A 82 -29.70 3.24 8.68
CA ILE A 82 -28.53 4.09 8.47
C ILE A 82 -27.27 3.21 8.30
N PRO A 83 -26.52 3.33 7.18
CA PRO A 83 -25.29 2.58 6.96
C PRO A 83 -24.21 2.93 7.99
N ASP A 84 -23.33 1.97 8.34
CA ASP A 84 -22.35 2.16 9.43
C ASP A 84 -21.44 3.38 9.20
N TYR A 85 -21.01 3.63 7.97
CA TYR A 85 -20.09 4.73 7.63
C TYR A 85 -20.74 6.13 7.73
N GLN A 86 -22.07 6.22 7.66
CA GLN A 86 -22.81 7.49 7.79
C GLN A 86 -23.44 7.67 9.17
N TYR A 87 -23.37 6.64 10.03
CA TYR A 87 -24.16 6.57 11.25
C TYR A 87 -23.97 7.78 12.17
N TYR A 88 -22.73 8.11 12.50
CA TYR A 88 -22.42 9.19 13.43
C TYR A 88 -22.71 10.59 12.86
N ASP A 89 -22.49 10.80 11.57
CA ASP A 89 -22.77 12.09 10.94
C ASP A 89 -24.29 12.34 10.85
N THR A 90 -25.07 11.31 10.51
CA THR A 90 -26.53 11.40 10.47
C THR A 90 -27.12 11.64 11.85
N CYS A 91 -26.66 10.92 12.89
CA CYS A 91 -27.17 11.12 14.26
C CYS A 91 -26.82 12.50 14.86
N ARG A 92 -25.88 13.26 14.28
CA ARG A 92 -25.65 14.66 14.67
C ARG A 92 -26.71 15.61 14.14
N MET A 93 -27.42 15.21 13.08
CA MET A 93 -28.41 16.05 12.41
C MET A 93 -29.85 15.67 12.77
N ILE A 94 -30.08 14.43 13.22
CA ILE A 94 -31.41 13.86 13.46
C ILE A 94 -31.42 13.13 14.80
N ASN A 95 -32.44 13.38 15.62
CA ASN A 95 -32.70 12.70 16.89
C ASN A 95 -34.13 12.18 16.90
N TRP A 96 -34.35 10.90 17.23
CA TRP A 96 -35.69 10.31 17.25
C TRP A 96 -36.45 10.65 18.54
N PRO A 97 -37.54 11.46 18.50
CA PRO A 97 -38.29 11.85 19.70
C PRO A 97 -39.24 10.73 20.16
N LEU A 98 -38.70 9.53 20.42
CA LEU A 98 -39.47 8.36 20.85
C LEU A 98 -40.08 8.58 22.24
N ASN A 99 -41.40 8.43 22.34
CA ASN A 99 -42.08 8.40 23.63
C ASN A 99 -42.04 6.99 24.24
N VAL A 100 -41.10 6.76 25.16
CA VAL A 100 -40.85 5.43 25.72
C VAL A 100 -41.97 4.94 26.65
N SER A 101 -42.86 5.81 27.12
CA SER A 101 -44.07 5.38 27.83
C SER A 101 -45.01 4.54 26.94
N VAL A 102 -44.86 4.56 25.61
CA VAL A 102 -45.65 3.70 24.71
C VAL A 102 -45.43 2.22 25.00
N PHE A 103 -44.26 1.83 25.51
CA PHE A 103 -43.96 0.43 25.80
C PHE A 103 -44.68 -0.12 27.02
N LEU A 104 -45.33 0.74 27.82
CA LEU A 104 -46.09 0.32 28.99
C LEU A 104 -47.31 -0.54 28.64
N HIS A 105 -47.75 -0.52 27.37
CA HIS A 105 -48.84 -1.35 26.87
C HIS A 105 -48.45 -2.82 26.65
N PHE A 106 -47.15 -3.13 26.63
CA PHE A 106 -46.64 -4.50 26.44
C PHE A 106 -46.33 -5.12 27.81
N GLU A 107 -47.35 -5.53 28.57
CA GLU A 107 -47.19 -6.00 29.96
C GLU A 107 -46.34 -7.28 30.09
N GLU A 108 -46.33 -8.10 29.04
CA GLU A 108 -45.58 -9.34 28.94
C GLU A 108 -44.16 -9.15 28.37
N LEU A 109 -43.76 -7.92 28.05
CA LEU A 109 -42.48 -7.63 27.40
C LEU A 109 -41.30 -8.06 28.28
N THR A 110 -40.45 -8.89 27.71
CA THR A 110 -39.23 -9.41 28.33
C THR A 110 -37.96 -8.81 27.75
N SER A 111 -37.99 -8.38 26.48
CA SER A 111 -36.84 -7.86 25.75
C SER A 111 -37.20 -6.64 24.92
N LEU A 112 -36.42 -5.56 25.07
CA LEU A 112 -36.56 -4.33 24.29
C LEU A 112 -35.22 -3.92 23.71
N ASN A 113 -35.11 -3.90 22.37
CA ASN A 113 -33.93 -3.43 21.67
C ASN A 113 -34.21 -2.11 20.94
N LEU A 114 -33.56 -1.04 21.41
CA LEU A 114 -33.62 0.32 20.85
C LEU A 114 -32.26 0.75 20.29
N SER A 115 -31.36 -0.20 20.01
CA SER A 115 -30.01 0.11 19.56
C SER A 115 -29.97 0.79 18.20
N ARG A 116 -28.94 1.61 17.98
CA ARG A 116 -28.63 2.20 16.68
C ARG A 116 -29.74 3.09 16.12
N ASN A 117 -30.30 3.98 16.93
CA ASN A 117 -31.47 4.79 16.59
C ASN A 117 -31.30 6.31 16.76
N CYS A 118 -30.08 6.79 17.01
CA CYS A 118 -29.80 8.20 17.25
C CYS A 118 -30.60 8.78 18.43
N LEU A 119 -30.87 7.98 19.47
CA LEU A 119 -31.56 8.43 20.68
C LEU A 119 -30.61 9.25 21.57
N ASP A 120 -31.13 10.28 22.24
CA ASP A 120 -30.39 11.06 23.25
C ASP A 120 -31.06 11.00 24.63
N ASP A 121 -30.62 11.85 25.56
CA ASP A 121 -31.15 11.92 26.93
C ASP A 121 -32.63 12.37 27.01
N GLY A 122 -33.21 12.86 25.91
CA GLY A 122 -34.63 13.21 25.83
C GLY A 122 -35.57 12.05 26.20
N ILE A 123 -35.09 10.81 26.06
CA ILE A 123 -35.76 9.58 26.47
C ILE A 123 -36.14 9.54 27.96
N VAL A 124 -35.41 10.28 28.81
CA VAL A 124 -35.73 10.42 30.24
C VAL A 124 -37.04 11.18 30.41
N ASN A 125 -37.19 12.28 29.68
CA ASN A 125 -38.36 13.15 29.75
C ASN A 125 -39.62 12.44 29.22
N THR A 126 -39.47 11.44 28.35
CA THR A 126 -40.58 10.67 27.80
C THR A 126 -40.95 9.43 28.63
N GLY A 127 -40.27 9.21 29.76
CA GLY A 127 -40.72 8.26 30.79
C GLY A 127 -39.93 6.95 30.88
N LEU A 128 -38.64 6.93 30.54
CA LEU A 128 -37.78 5.74 30.68
C LEU A 128 -37.89 5.07 32.06
N GLY A 129 -37.88 5.85 33.16
CA GLY A 129 -38.03 5.32 34.51
C GLY A 129 -39.39 4.64 34.79
N ARG A 130 -40.42 4.95 34.00
CA ARG A 130 -41.76 4.34 34.11
C ARG A 130 -41.78 2.91 33.61
N LEU A 131 -40.82 2.51 32.76
CA LEU A 131 -40.65 1.12 32.35
C LEU A 131 -40.40 0.17 33.54
N SER A 132 -40.08 0.70 34.73
CA SER A 132 -40.01 -0.07 35.97
C SER A 132 -41.32 -0.76 36.36
N SER A 133 -42.46 -0.38 35.77
CA SER A 133 -43.72 -1.11 35.92
C SER A 133 -43.74 -2.44 35.13
N LEU A 134 -42.94 -2.57 34.07
CA LEU A 134 -42.80 -3.80 33.28
C LEU A 134 -41.98 -4.83 34.04
N LYS A 135 -42.61 -5.54 34.98
CA LYS A 135 -41.92 -6.46 35.90
C LYS A 135 -41.26 -7.66 35.22
N LYS A 136 -41.63 -7.95 33.97
CA LYS A 136 -41.08 -9.04 33.14
C LYS A 136 -39.91 -8.61 32.26
N LEU A 137 -39.65 -7.30 32.14
CA LEU A 137 -38.57 -6.78 31.30
C LEU A 137 -37.20 -7.18 31.89
N GLN A 138 -36.48 -8.02 31.16
CA GLN A 138 -35.19 -8.57 31.54
C GLN A 138 -34.05 -8.05 30.68
N THR A 139 -34.31 -7.74 29.41
CA THR A 139 -33.29 -7.27 28.46
C THR A 139 -33.62 -5.87 27.97
N LEU A 140 -32.65 -4.97 28.10
CA LEU A 140 -32.72 -3.63 27.52
C LEU A 140 -31.41 -3.33 26.77
N ASP A 141 -31.53 -3.11 25.46
CA ASP A 141 -30.41 -2.73 24.60
C ASP A 141 -30.60 -1.29 24.09
N LEU A 142 -29.74 -0.40 24.58
CA LEU A 142 -29.68 1.02 24.24
C LEU A 142 -28.36 1.35 23.52
N SER A 143 -27.63 0.35 23.03
CA SER A 143 -26.31 0.55 22.43
C SER A 143 -26.33 1.36 21.14
N ARG A 144 -25.20 1.99 20.80
CA ARG A 144 -25.03 2.83 19.60
C ARG A 144 -26.08 3.94 19.53
N ASN A 145 -26.17 4.77 20.56
CA ASN A 145 -27.00 5.96 20.60
C ASN A 145 -26.17 7.15 21.11
N GLY A 146 -26.80 8.30 21.33
CA GLY A 146 -26.20 9.51 21.90
C GLY A 146 -26.48 9.70 23.39
N ILE A 147 -26.67 8.60 24.14
CA ILE A 147 -27.05 8.64 25.56
C ILE A 147 -25.86 9.04 26.44
N THR A 148 -26.09 9.92 27.41
CA THR A 148 -25.11 10.34 28.42
C THR A 148 -25.46 9.81 29.82
N ASP A 149 -24.61 10.12 30.79
CA ASP A 149 -24.76 9.74 32.20
C ASP A 149 -26.02 10.34 32.86
N ALA A 150 -26.63 11.37 32.26
CA ALA A 150 -27.90 11.94 32.68
C ALA A 150 -29.06 10.92 32.70
N THR A 151 -28.99 9.85 31.91
CA THR A 151 -30.04 8.81 31.84
C THR A 151 -29.95 7.76 32.95
N LEU A 152 -28.79 7.63 33.60
CA LEU A 152 -28.50 6.56 34.55
C LEU A 152 -29.48 6.50 35.74
N PRO A 153 -29.91 7.62 36.37
CA PRO A 153 -30.87 7.55 37.47
C PRO A 153 -32.20 6.87 37.11
N SER A 154 -32.69 7.07 35.88
CA SER A 154 -33.93 6.45 35.40
C SER A 154 -33.77 4.95 35.17
N LEU A 155 -32.60 4.52 34.69
CA LEU A 155 -32.27 3.10 34.53
C LEU A 155 -32.18 2.38 35.88
N GLY A 156 -31.76 3.09 36.94
CA GLY A 156 -31.67 2.54 38.29
C GLY A 156 -33.00 2.03 38.87
N ALA A 157 -34.14 2.48 38.32
CA ALA A 157 -35.48 2.02 38.71
C ALA A 157 -35.87 0.67 38.07
N LEU A 158 -35.15 0.21 37.04
CA LEU A 158 -35.47 -0.99 36.25
C LEU A 158 -34.88 -2.25 36.91
N THR A 159 -35.31 -2.56 38.13
CA THR A 159 -34.73 -3.61 38.96
C THR A 159 -34.95 -5.05 38.45
N SER A 160 -35.82 -5.24 37.46
CA SER A 160 -36.09 -6.54 36.82
C SER A 160 -35.04 -6.93 35.79
N LEU A 161 -34.20 -5.99 35.35
CA LEU A 161 -33.22 -6.22 34.30
C LEU A 161 -32.17 -7.26 34.71
N ARG A 162 -31.87 -8.13 33.76
CA ARG A 162 -30.78 -9.12 33.77
C ARG A 162 -29.71 -8.77 32.74
N VAL A 163 -30.09 -8.17 31.61
CA VAL A 163 -29.18 -7.76 30.54
C VAL A 163 -29.37 -6.28 30.27
N LEU A 164 -28.29 -5.51 30.40
CA LEU A 164 -28.25 -4.09 30.06
C LEU A 164 -27.08 -3.83 29.12
N ASN A 165 -27.39 -3.37 27.91
CA ASN A 165 -26.38 -2.98 26.93
C ASN A 165 -26.44 -1.46 26.69
N LEU A 166 -25.37 -0.77 27.07
CA LEU A 166 -25.16 0.66 26.89
C LEU A 166 -23.91 0.95 26.05
N GLY A 167 -23.39 -0.05 25.33
CA GLY A 167 -22.16 0.12 24.53
C GLY A 167 -22.30 1.16 23.42
N TYR A 168 -21.20 1.80 23.02
CA TYR A 168 -21.16 2.84 21.98
C TYR A 168 -22.14 4.00 22.26
N ASN A 169 -22.07 4.56 23.46
CA ASN A 169 -22.80 5.78 23.84
C ASN A 169 -21.79 6.86 24.27
N LEU A 170 -22.28 7.92 24.92
CA LEU A 170 -21.50 9.05 25.41
C LEU A 170 -21.46 9.06 26.95
N LEU A 171 -21.45 7.88 27.59
CA LEU A 171 -21.37 7.78 29.05
C LEU A 171 -19.99 8.22 29.54
N GLU A 172 -19.97 8.97 30.64
CA GLU A 172 -18.75 9.43 31.29
C GLU A 172 -18.72 9.04 32.78
N GLY A 173 -17.56 9.17 33.42
CA GLY A 173 -17.45 9.04 34.88
C GLY A 173 -17.56 7.60 35.40
N TYR A 174 -18.46 7.35 36.36
CA TYR A 174 -18.53 6.11 37.13
C TYR A 174 -19.92 5.45 37.01
N PHE A 175 -19.94 4.12 36.97
CA PHE A 175 -21.17 3.33 36.89
C PHE A 175 -21.25 2.28 38.02
N PRO A 176 -22.42 1.88 38.53
CA PRO A 176 -23.65 2.64 38.46
C PRO A 176 -23.49 3.92 39.31
N ALA A 177 -24.18 4.99 38.90
CA ALA A 177 -24.19 6.24 39.66
C ALA A 177 -24.79 6.03 41.06
N LEU A 178 -24.37 6.87 42.01
CA LEU A 178 -24.76 6.77 43.41
C LEU A 178 -26.30 6.75 43.58
N GLY A 179 -26.84 5.68 44.17
CA GLY A 179 -28.29 5.52 44.40
C GLY A 179 -29.05 4.66 43.38
N MET A 180 -28.38 4.12 42.36
CA MET A 180 -28.97 3.12 41.46
C MET A 180 -29.03 1.72 42.10
N SER A 181 -30.06 0.93 41.78
CA SER A 181 -30.27 -0.42 42.33
C SER A 181 -30.42 -1.49 41.24
N LEU A 182 -29.32 -1.86 40.59
CA LEU A 182 -29.27 -2.87 39.50
C LEU A 182 -28.75 -4.25 39.98
N GLU A 183 -29.25 -4.73 41.12
CA GLU A 183 -28.69 -5.91 41.81
C GLU A 183 -28.91 -7.27 41.12
N ASN A 184 -29.78 -7.31 40.09
CA ASN A 184 -30.18 -8.54 39.40
C ASN A 184 -29.49 -8.74 38.05
N LEU A 185 -28.59 -7.82 37.65
CA LEU A 185 -27.90 -7.93 36.37
C LEU A 185 -27.01 -9.18 36.31
N ASP A 186 -27.19 -9.93 35.23
CA ASP A 186 -26.37 -11.06 34.80
C ASP A 186 -25.34 -10.59 33.75
N ILE A 187 -25.70 -9.67 32.86
CA ILE A 187 -24.87 -9.15 31.75
C ILE A 187 -24.92 -7.62 31.72
N LEU A 188 -23.74 -7.00 31.64
CA LEU A 188 -23.56 -5.56 31.49
C LEU A 188 -22.53 -5.27 30.41
N ASP A 189 -22.94 -4.50 29.40
CA ASP A 189 -22.05 -4.00 28.36
C ASP A 189 -21.99 -2.47 28.42
N LEU A 190 -20.79 -1.95 28.70
CA LEU A 190 -20.44 -0.52 28.73
C LEU A 190 -19.35 -0.19 27.70
N SER A 191 -19.13 -1.06 26.72
CA SER A 191 -18.03 -0.90 25.76
C SER A 191 -18.12 0.39 24.96
N SER A 192 -16.99 0.93 24.51
CA SER A 192 -16.91 2.10 23.62
C SER A 192 -17.61 3.35 24.17
N ASN A 193 -17.56 3.58 25.49
CA ASN A 193 -17.98 4.82 26.15
C ASN A 193 -16.73 5.59 26.61
N TYR A 194 -15.94 6.07 25.63
CA TYR A 194 -14.55 6.56 25.72
C TYR A 194 -14.11 7.42 26.92
N MET A 195 -15.02 7.91 27.76
CA MET A 195 -14.78 8.75 28.93
C MET A 195 -15.16 8.11 30.27
N MET A 196 -15.66 6.87 30.27
CA MET A 196 -15.90 6.09 31.49
C MET A 196 -14.60 5.71 32.20
N GLN A 197 -14.59 5.81 33.54
CA GLN A 197 -13.40 5.72 34.38
C GLN A 197 -13.46 4.62 35.45
N GLY A 198 -14.64 4.22 35.93
CA GLY A 198 -14.73 3.30 37.06
C GLY A 198 -16.13 2.93 37.52
N PHE A 199 -16.21 2.36 38.73
CA PHE A 199 -17.47 2.05 39.41
C PHE A 199 -17.54 2.69 40.80
N ASP A 200 -18.67 3.34 41.12
CA ASP A 200 -18.90 3.92 42.45
C ASP A 200 -19.41 2.87 43.47
N GLN A 201 -20.25 1.92 43.02
CA GLN A 201 -20.89 0.92 43.88
C GLN A 201 -20.84 -0.50 43.27
N VAL A 202 -19.63 -0.95 42.92
CA VAL A 202 -19.41 -2.27 42.27
C VAL A 202 -20.03 -3.45 43.03
N SER A 203 -20.13 -3.38 44.36
CA SER A 203 -20.69 -4.45 45.22
C SER A 203 -22.17 -4.74 44.93
N LEU A 204 -22.91 -3.79 44.35
CA LEU A 204 -24.29 -3.99 43.93
C LEU A 204 -24.40 -4.98 42.77
N LEU A 205 -23.34 -5.11 41.96
CA LEU A 205 -23.29 -5.95 40.76
C LEU A 205 -22.74 -7.36 41.05
N LYS A 206 -22.75 -7.82 42.31
CA LYS A 206 -22.16 -9.11 42.73
C LYS A 206 -22.68 -10.35 42.00
N LYS A 207 -23.85 -10.29 41.35
CA LYS A 207 -24.45 -11.38 40.57
C LYS A 207 -23.99 -11.43 39.11
N LEU A 208 -23.26 -10.41 38.66
CA LEU A 208 -22.86 -10.23 37.28
C LEU A 208 -21.99 -11.41 36.82
N LYS A 209 -22.30 -11.91 35.62
CA LYS A 209 -21.61 -13.03 34.97
C LYS A 209 -20.80 -12.58 33.77
N VAL A 210 -21.28 -11.58 33.03
CA VAL A 210 -20.59 -11.04 31.85
C VAL A 210 -20.46 -9.54 32.00
N LEU A 211 -19.23 -9.05 31.86
CA LEU A 211 -18.90 -7.64 31.95
C LEU A 211 -18.02 -7.23 30.78
N ASN A 212 -18.56 -6.39 29.89
CA ASN A 212 -17.81 -5.84 28.76
C ASN A 212 -17.51 -4.35 28.99
N LEU A 213 -16.22 -4.03 29.12
CA LEU A 213 -15.69 -2.70 29.41
C LEU A 213 -14.69 -2.23 28.34
N ARG A 214 -14.69 -2.88 27.18
CA ARG A 214 -13.79 -2.57 26.07
C ARG A 214 -13.83 -1.10 25.65
N MET A 215 -12.70 -0.53 25.21
CA MET A 215 -12.63 0.84 24.62
C MET A 215 -13.19 1.94 25.54
N ASN A 216 -12.72 1.97 26.79
CA ASN A 216 -13.04 2.99 27.79
C ASN A 216 -11.73 3.59 28.37
N ARG A 217 -11.82 4.27 29.53
CA ARG A 217 -10.66 4.81 30.28
C ARG A 217 -10.61 4.26 31.71
N PHE A 218 -10.99 2.99 31.90
CA PHE A 218 -10.86 2.36 33.22
C PHE A 218 -9.41 2.38 33.68
N ASN A 219 -9.18 2.70 34.94
CA ASN A 219 -7.83 2.79 35.52
C ASN A 219 -7.58 1.67 36.56
N GLU A 220 -6.39 1.66 37.17
CA GLU A 220 -5.99 0.64 38.15
C GLU A 220 -6.95 0.53 39.36
N SER A 221 -7.53 1.64 39.81
CA SER A 221 -8.47 1.61 40.95
C SER A 221 -9.67 0.72 40.65
N PHE A 222 -10.08 0.66 39.37
CA PHE A 222 -11.13 -0.25 38.96
C PHE A 222 -10.69 -1.73 39.03
N ILE A 223 -9.48 -2.06 38.60
CA ILE A 223 -8.99 -3.46 38.62
C ILE A 223 -9.00 -4.03 40.04
N THR A 224 -8.62 -3.24 41.04
CA THR A 224 -8.68 -3.67 42.46
C THR A 224 -10.12 -3.95 42.93
N SER A 225 -11.09 -3.25 42.33
CA SER A 225 -12.51 -3.37 42.64
C SER A 225 -13.17 -4.61 42.01
N LEU A 226 -12.55 -5.25 41.01
CA LEU A 226 -13.05 -6.49 40.38
C LEU A 226 -13.24 -7.63 41.38
N SER A 227 -12.46 -7.64 42.46
CA SER A 227 -12.59 -8.64 43.54
C SER A 227 -14.00 -8.67 44.17
N ALA A 228 -14.79 -7.60 44.01
CA ALA A 228 -16.19 -7.53 44.44
C ALA A 228 -17.19 -8.26 43.51
N LEU A 229 -16.73 -8.83 42.39
CA LEU A 229 -17.57 -9.48 41.37
C LEU A 229 -17.28 -10.99 41.22
N PRO A 230 -17.52 -11.80 42.27
CA PRO A 230 -17.06 -13.20 42.32
C PRO A 230 -17.80 -14.15 41.37
N MET A 231 -18.93 -13.73 40.79
CA MET A 231 -19.74 -14.54 39.86
C MET A 231 -19.35 -14.39 38.39
N LEU A 232 -18.39 -13.51 38.08
CA LEU A 232 -17.95 -13.27 36.71
C LEU A 232 -17.45 -14.56 36.04
N LYS A 233 -17.94 -14.76 34.82
CA LYS A 233 -17.58 -15.82 33.88
C LYS A 233 -16.85 -15.25 32.66
N SER A 234 -17.18 -14.04 32.23
CA SER A 234 -16.51 -13.39 31.10
C SER A 234 -16.25 -11.92 31.43
N LEU A 235 -15.02 -11.47 31.17
CA LEU A 235 -14.55 -10.11 31.41
C LEU A 235 -13.75 -9.62 30.20
N ASP A 236 -14.24 -8.56 29.54
CA ASP A 236 -13.51 -7.85 28.49
C ASP A 236 -13.08 -6.47 29.01
N LEU A 237 -11.77 -6.28 29.12
CA LEU A 237 -11.11 -5.04 29.52
C LEU A 237 -10.22 -4.48 28.41
N SER A 238 -10.40 -4.93 27.18
CA SER A 238 -9.55 -4.55 26.06
C SER A 238 -9.59 -3.05 25.75
N ALA A 239 -8.49 -2.51 25.21
CA ALA A 239 -8.40 -1.12 24.73
C ALA A 239 -8.74 -0.05 25.79
N ASN A 240 -8.28 -0.21 27.04
CA ASN A 240 -8.43 0.78 28.12
C ASN A 240 -7.18 1.63 28.37
N TYR A 241 -6.13 1.50 27.54
CA TYR A 241 -4.89 2.30 27.61
C TYR A 241 -4.20 2.27 29.00
N LEU A 242 -4.12 1.11 29.64
CA LEU A 242 -3.52 0.88 30.96
C LEU A 242 -1.96 0.94 30.96
N LEU A 243 -1.39 1.99 30.35
CA LEU A 243 0.01 2.13 29.97
C LEU A 243 1.00 2.07 31.15
N GLY A 244 2.08 1.29 30.98
CA GLY A 244 3.24 1.23 31.89
C GLY A 244 3.04 0.41 33.16
N ARG A 245 2.21 -0.65 33.10
CA ARG A 245 1.73 -1.35 34.29
C ARG A 245 1.95 -2.86 34.24
N SER A 246 1.86 -3.47 35.41
CA SER A 246 2.01 -4.92 35.61
C SER A 246 0.71 -5.68 35.38
N PHE A 247 0.82 -6.92 34.90
CA PHE A 247 -0.31 -7.84 34.76
C PHE A 247 -1.02 -8.09 36.12
N PRO A 248 -2.35 -7.92 36.25
CA PRO A 248 -3.02 -7.89 37.55
C PRO A 248 -3.34 -9.29 38.12
N ALA A 249 -2.30 -10.12 38.31
CA ALA A 249 -2.46 -11.52 38.73
C ALA A 249 -3.18 -11.67 40.09
N LYS A 250 -2.89 -10.78 41.05
CA LYS A 250 -3.44 -10.85 42.41
C LYS A 250 -4.94 -10.58 42.43
N GLU A 251 -5.38 -9.57 41.70
CA GLU A 251 -6.77 -9.15 41.61
C GLU A 251 -7.59 -10.22 40.88
N LEU A 252 -7.08 -10.69 39.73
CA LEU A 252 -7.73 -11.72 38.92
C LEU A 252 -7.90 -13.05 39.66
N ALA A 253 -6.95 -13.43 40.53
CA ALA A 253 -7.02 -14.69 41.28
C ALA A 253 -8.29 -14.84 42.15
N HIS A 254 -9.00 -13.75 42.45
CA HIS A 254 -10.27 -13.79 43.20
C HIS A 254 -11.48 -14.19 42.33
N LEU A 255 -11.35 -14.12 41.00
CA LEU A 255 -12.44 -14.39 40.05
C LEU A 255 -12.52 -15.88 39.70
N THR A 256 -12.69 -16.75 40.68
CA THR A 256 -12.61 -18.23 40.49
C THR A 256 -13.66 -18.83 39.55
N ASN A 257 -14.68 -18.06 39.16
CA ASN A 257 -15.70 -18.48 38.19
C ASN A 257 -15.38 -18.09 36.74
N LEU A 258 -14.30 -17.33 36.52
CA LEU A 258 -13.95 -16.79 35.21
C LEU A 258 -13.64 -17.92 34.23
N GLU A 259 -14.25 -17.83 33.04
CA GLU A 259 -14.11 -18.75 31.92
C GLU A 259 -13.38 -18.06 30.74
N GLU A 260 -13.57 -16.75 30.56
CA GLU A 260 -12.99 -15.95 29.50
C GLU A 260 -12.45 -14.60 30.03
N LEU A 261 -11.27 -14.21 29.57
CA LEU A 261 -10.62 -12.94 29.93
C LEU A 261 -9.94 -12.30 28.71
N ASP A 262 -10.35 -11.08 28.35
CA ASP A 262 -9.68 -10.26 27.34
C ASP A 262 -9.04 -9.02 28.00
N LEU A 263 -7.73 -8.91 27.87
CA LEU A 263 -6.91 -7.78 28.34
C LEU A 263 -6.10 -7.16 27.18
N SER A 264 -6.52 -7.38 25.94
CA SER A 264 -5.81 -6.91 24.76
C SER A 264 -5.74 -5.38 24.65
N HIS A 265 -4.78 -4.84 23.90
CA HIS A 265 -4.67 -3.41 23.61
C HIS A 265 -4.56 -2.51 24.86
N ASN A 266 -3.86 -2.97 25.91
CA ASN A 266 -3.74 -2.25 27.19
C ASN A 266 -2.33 -1.75 27.51
N TYR A 267 -1.33 -2.03 26.67
CA TYR A 267 0.07 -1.60 26.87
C TYR A 267 0.68 -2.08 28.21
N PHE A 268 0.29 -3.26 28.71
CA PHE A 268 0.94 -3.88 29.87
C PHE A 268 2.37 -4.32 29.54
N SER A 269 3.33 -4.01 30.42
CA SER A 269 4.77 -4.29 30.25
C SER A 269 5.36 -5.18 31.33
N ASP A 270 4.99 -4.95 32.59
CA ASP A 270 5.61 -5.62 33.72
C ASP A 270 4.93 -6.96 34.03
N THR A 271 5.73 -7.96 34.35
CA THR A 271 5.23 -9.24 34.88
C THR A 271 5.35 -9.25 36.40
N PRO A 272 4.31 -9.68 37.15
CA PRO A 272 4.36 -9.82 38.60
C PRO A 272 5.41 -10.83 39.07
N SER A 273 5.62 -10.87 40.39
CA SER A 273 6.47 -11.90 40.98
C SER A 273 5.89 -13.32 40.74
N ILE A 274 6.77 -14.33 40.62
CA ILE A 274 6.35 -15.72 40.44
C ILE A 274 5.36 -16.17 41.54
N GLN A 275 5.55 -15.74 42.79
CA GLN A 275 4.64 -16.04 43.90
C GLN A 275 3.23 -15.46 43.72
N GLU A 276 3.11 -14.28 43.11
CA GLU A 276 1.79 -13.71 42.79
C GLU A 276 1.14 -14.44 41.63
N CYS A 277 1.94 -14.82 40.64
CA CYS A 277 1.48 -15.58 39.49
C CYS A 277 0.97 -16.98 39.86
N MET A 278 1.58 -17.65 40.84
CA MET A 278 1.05 -18.93 41.35
C MET A 278 -0.37 -18.83 41.91
N LYS A 279 -0.86 -17.64 42.31
CA LYS A 279 -2.24 -17.48 42.79
C LYS A 279 -3.28 -17.73 41.69
N LEU A 280 -2.88 -17.60 40.42
CA LEU A 280 -3.74 -17.85 39.26
C LEU A 280 -4.14 -19.33 39.15
N SER A 281 -3.46 -20.26 39.82
CA SER A 281 -3.82 -21.67 39.84
C SER A 281 -5.22 -21.94 40.42
N GLY A 282 -5.81 -20.96 41.12
CA GLY A 282 -7.21 -21.00 41.57
C GLY A 282 -8.24 -20.88 40.45
N LEU A 283 -7.87 -20.36 39.26
CA LEU A 283 -8.76 -20.10 38.12
C LEU A 283 -9.03 -21.35 37.29
N LYS A 284 -9.57 -22.40 37.93
CA LYS A 284 -9.78 -23.72 37.32
C LYS A 284 -10.82 -23.75 36.19
N LYS A 285 -11.62 -22.70 36.04
CA LYS A 285 -12.64 -22.60 34.99
C LYS A 285 -12.19 -21.76 33.80
N LEU A 286 -11.04 -21.08 33.89
CA LEU A 286 -10.57 -20.18 32.85
C LEU A 286 -10.10 -21.00 31.65
N LYS A 287 -10.80 -20.83 30.54
CA LYS A 287 -10.56 -21.56 29.28
C LYS A 287 -9.90 -20.68 28.23
N SER A 288 -10.19 -19.38 28.22
CA SER A 288 -9.67 -18.45 27.21
C SER A 288 -9.05 -17.24 27.86
N ILE A 289 -7.83 -16.89 27.43
CA ILE A 289 -7.18 -15.64 27.78
C ILE A 289 -6.58 -14.98 26.54
N THR A 290 -6.88 -13.71 26.35
CA THR A 290 -6.37 -12.88 25.25
C THR A 290 -5.57 -11.72 25.82
N LEU A 291 -4.28 -11.68 25.47
CA LEU A 291 -3.30 -10.67 25.86
C LEU A 291 -2.73 -9.93 24.65
N ARG A 292 -3.42 -10.00 23.51
CA ARG A 292 -2.98 -9.43 22.24
C ARG A 292 -2.67 -7.94 22.31
N HIS A 293 -1.68 -7.46 21.57
CA HIS A 293 -1.35 -6.03 21.44
C HIS A 293 -1.06 -5.38 22.81
N ASN A 294 -0.16 -6.00 23.56
CA ASN A 294 0.45 -5.45 24.77
C ASN A 294 1.96 -5.33 24.55
N ILE A 295 2.74 -5.09 25.60
CA ILE A 295 4.20 -4.96 25.53
C ILE A 295 4.87 -5.98 26.48
N PHE A 296 4.25 -7.15 26.65
CA PHE A 296 4.79 -8.22 27.49
C PHE A 296 6.05 -8.83 26.87
N ASN A 297 7.01 -9.20 27.73
CA ASN A 297 8.15 -10.03 27.39
C ASN A 297 7.95 -11.46 27.92
N ASN A 298 8.95 -12.34 27.71
CA ASN A 298 8.86 -13.77 28.05
C ASN A 298 8.52 -14.08 29.51
N ASN A 299 8.71 -13.14 30.44
CA ASN A 299 8.43 -13.38 31.85
C ASN A 299 6.95 -13.72 32.10
N ILE A 300 6.03 -13.19 31.28
CA ILE A 300 4.58 -13.42 31.42
C ILE A 300 4.21 -14.91 31.32
N LEU A 301 5.02 -15.70 30.59
CA LEU A 301 4.79 -17.12 30.39
C LEU A 301 4.84 -17.91 31.70
N SER A 302 5.64 -17.46 32.67
CA SER A 302 5.67 -18.05 34.02
C SER A 302 4.33 -17.93 34.75
N CYS A 303 3.55 -16.89 34.46
CA CYS A 303 2.24 -16.66 35.04
C CYS A 303 1.16 -17.44 34.33
N LEU A 304 1.25 -17.52 33.00
CA LEU A 304 0.33 -18.28 32.18
C LEU A 304 0.47 -19.78 32.43
N GLY A 305 1.68 -20.28 32.68
CA GLY A 305 1.93 -21.66 33.05
C GLY A 305 1.30 -22.09 34.39
N ALA A 306 0.85 -21.15 35.22
CA ALA A 306 0.11 -21.46 36.46
C ALA A 306 -1.38 -21.76 36.21
N LEU A 307 -1.90 -21.52 35.00
CA LEU A 307 -3.31 -21.74 34.66
C LEU A 307 -3.55 -23.21 34.25
N PRO A 308 -4.41 -23.96 34.95
CA PRO A 308 -4.43 -25.42 34.85
C PRO A 308 -5.28 -26.01 33.71
N SER A 309 -6.10 -25.22 33.02
CA SER A 309 -7.13 -25.76 32.10
C SER A 309 -7.41 -24.85 30.90
N LEU A 310 -6.38 -24.14 30.44
CA LEU A 310 -6.50 -23.19 29.35
C LEU A 310 -6.64 -23.92 28.00
N LYS A 311 -7.65 -23.55 27.23
CA LYS A 311 -7.91 -24.03 25.86
C LYS A 311 -7.45 -23.05 24.80
N THR A 312 -7.57 -21.75 25.06
CA THR A 312 -7.22 -20.68 24.13
C THR A 312 -6.26 -19.70 24.77
N LEU A 313 -5.11 -19.52 24.13
CA LEU A 313 -4.10 -18.53 24.51
C LEU A 313 -3.76 -17.66 23.31
N ASP A 314 -4.06 -16.36 23.40
CA ASP A 314 -3.64 -15.36 22.42
C ASP A 314 -2.63 -14.38 23.04
N LEU A 315 -1.40 -14.44 22.55
CA LEU A 315 -0.27 -13.60 22.92
C LEU A 315 0.24 -12.77 21.74
N SER A 316 -0.57 -12.63 20.68
CA SER A 316 -0.16 -11.96 19.45
C SER A 316 0.20 -10.48 19.67
N ILE A 317 1.14 -9.92 18.91
CA ILE A 317 1.54 -8.52 18.95
C ILE A 317 1.99 -8.14 20.37
N ASN A 318 3.06 -8.79 20.84
CA ASN A 318 3.75 -8.48 22.10
C ASN A 318 5.26 -8.36 21.81
N ASN A 319 6.07 -8.25 22.86
CA ASN A 319 7.53 -8.17 22.77
C ASN A 319 8.18 -9.48 23.26
N LEU A 320 7.55 -10.63 22.97
CA LEU A 320 8.07 -11.96 23.27
C LEU A 320 9.17 -12.30 22.26
N GLY A 321 10.28 -12.90 22.68
CA GLY A 321 11.38 -13.15 21.75
C GLY A 321 12.32 -14.29 22.16
N GLY A 322 13.38 -14.48 21.37
CA GLY A 322 14.27 -15.64 21.53
C GLY A 322 13.67 -16.91 20.94
N SER A 323 14.22 -18.08 21.29
CA SER A 323 13.70 -19.36 20.82
C SER A 323 12.29 -19.63 21.34
N PHE A 324 11.50 -20.40 20.60
CA PHE A 324 10.14 -20.81 21.01
C PHE A 324 10.14 -21.36 22.47
N PRO A 325 9.32 -20.81 23.38
CA PRO A 325 9.47 -20.96 24.83
C PRO A 325 8.80 -22.24 25.34
N ILE A 326 9.46 -23.36 25.02
CA ILE A 326 8.85 -24.67 25.11
C ILE A 326 8.72 -25.17 26.54
N GLN A 327 9.68 -24.85 27.42
CA GLN A 327 9.67 -25.31 28.80
C GLN A 327 8.51 -24.68 29.56
N GLU A 328 8.30 -23.39 29.34
CA GLU A 328 7.27 -22.59 29.99
C GLU A 328 5.86 -22.94 29.49
N LEU A 329 5.70 -23.18 28.19
CA LEU A 329 4.40 -23.53 27.60
C LEU A 329 4.03 -25.01 27.75
N SER A 330 5.00 -25.92 27.97
CA SER A 330 4.73 -27.36 28.10
C SER A 330 3.71 -27.72 29.18
N CYS A 331 3.59 -26.90 30.22
CA CYS A 331 2.61 -27.09 31.29
C CYS A 331 1.16 -26.95 30.79
N LEU A 332 0.93 -26.28 29.67
CA LEU A 332 -0.39 -26.05 29.06
C LEU A 332 -0.75 -27.13 28.02
N SER A 333 0.17 -28.06 27.70
CA SER A 333 0.03 -28.91 26.52
C SER A 333 -1.10 -29.95 26.59
N GLN A 334 -1.64 -30.21 27.79
CA GLN A 334 -2.71 -31.19 28.01
C GLN A 334 -4.05 -30.76 27.40
N ASP A 335 -4.43 -29.49 27.55
CA ASP A 335 -5.79 -28.99 27.22
C ASP A 335 -5.82 -27.92 26.12
N LEU A 336 -4.65 -27.39 25.70
CA LEU A 336 -4.59 -26.25 24.79
C LEU A 336 -5.01 -26.65 23.36
N GLU A 337 -6.03 -25.97 22.85
CA GLU A 337 -6.63 -26.16 21.52
C GLU A 337 -6.23 -25.03 20.55
N VAL A 338 -6.02 -23.81 21.05
CA VAL A 338 -5.71 -22.62 20.24
C VAL A 338 -4.51 -21.88 20.85
N LEU A 339 -3.44 -21.73 20.05
CA LEU A 339 -2.25 -20.96 20.40
C LEU A 339 -1.95 -19.93 19.32
N LEU A 340 -2.10 -18.65 19.66
CA LEU A 340 -1.82 -17.52 18.76
C LEU A 340 -0.64 -16.71 19.29
N LEU A 341 0.42 -16.62 18.49
CA LEU A 341 1.68 -15.93 18.82
C LEU A 341 2.12 -14.97 17.70
N LEU A 342 1.19 -14.57 16.84
CA LEU A 342 1.47 -13.72 15.68
C LEU A 342 2.17 -12.41 16.08
N GLY A 343 3.13 -11.91 15.30
CA GLY A 343 3.64 -10.55 15.48
C GLY A 343 4.48 -10.36 16.74
N ASN A 344 5.31 -11.34 17.08
CA ASN A 344 6.29 -11.28 18.17
C ASN A 344 7.71 -11.31 17.58
N ASP A 345 8.73 -11.33 18.45
CA ASP A 345 10.16 -11.37 18.08
C ASP A 345 10.78 -12.77 18.25
N PHE A 346 9.99 -13.85 18.20
CA PHE A 346 10.54 -15.22 18.31
C PHE A 346 11.46 -15.53 17.14
N ASN A 347 12.56 -16.25 17.41
CA ASN A 347 13.59 -16.57 16.43
C ASN A 347 14.11 -18.01 16.56
N GLY A 348 15.10 -18.35 15.74
CA GLY A 348 15.67 -19.69 15.70
C GLY A 348 14.82 -20.68 14.89
N THR A 349 15.15 -21.96 14.97
CA THR A 349 14.43 -23.02 14.24
C THR A 349 13.23 -23.51 15.01
N LEU A 350 12.16 -23.87 14.30
CA LEU A 350 11.00 -24.52 14.90
C LEU A 350 11.40 -25.88 15.50
N SER A 351 11.37 -26.00 16.83
CA SER A 351 11.65 -27.25 17.54
C SER A 351 10.37 -28.06 17.73
N PHE A 352 10.10 -28.98 16.80
CA PHE A 352 8.84 -29.72 16.78
C PHE A 352 8.74 -30.87 17.78
N GLU A 353 9.86 -31.34 18.36
CA GLU A 353 9.83 -32.38 19.40
C GLU A 353 8.98 -31.97 20.61
N ALA A 354 8.86 -30.67 20.89
CA ALA A 354 8.03 -30.22 22.01
C ALA A 354 6.80 -29.40 21.62
N LEU A 355 6.62 -28.99 20.36
CA LEU A 355 5.27 -28.73 19.81
C LEU A 355 4.44 -30.02 19.76
N ALA A 356 5.06 -31.16 19.47
CA ALA A 356 4.40 -32.47 19.48
C ALA A 356 3.70 -32.82 20.80
N SER A 357 4.10 -32.20 21.92
CA SER A 357 3.44 -32.40 23.22
C SER A 357 2.01 -31.82 23.29
N PHE A 358 1.63 -30.94 22.36
CA PHE A 358 0.32 -30.30 22.27
C PHE A 358 -0.65 -31.11 21.40
N HIS A 359 -1.02 -32.31 21.85
CA HIS A 359 -1.79 -33.27 21.04
C HIS A 359 -3.23 -32.81 20.69
N HIS A 360 -3.79 -31.87 21.44
CA HIS A 360 -5.15 -31.33 21.22
C HIS A 360 -5.17 -30.03 20.41
N LEU A 361 -4.01 -29.54 19.95
CA LEU A 361 -3.93 -28.26 19.26
C LEU A 361 -4.66 -28.32 17.91
N GLU A 362 -5.69 -27.48 17.75
CA GLU A 362 -6.48 -27.30 16.54
C GLU A 362 -6.03 -26.08 15.73
N VAL A 363 -5.56 -25.02 16.40
CA VAL A 363 -5.17 -23.76 15.77
C VAL A 363 -3.80 -23.33 16.28
N LEU A 364 -2.85 -23.18 15.35
CA LEU A 364 -1.51 -22.69 15.61
C LEU A 364 -1.18 -21.53 14.66
N ASP A 365 -0.94 -20.35 15.23
CA ASP A 365 -0.49 -19.17 14.48
C ASP A 365 0.84 -18.67 15.04
N LEU A 366 1.91 -18.85 14.26
CA LEU A 366 3.25 -18.30 14.53
C LEU A 366 3.65 -17.25 13.49
N GLY A 367 2.67 -16.63 12.82
CA GLY A 367 2.90 -15.66 11.76
C GLY A 367 3.66 -14.41 12.22
N TYR A 368 4.29 -13.69 11.30
CA TYR A 368 5.00 -12.43 11.54
C TYR A 368 5.97 -12.49 12.72
N ASN A 369 6.85 -13.49 12.72
CA ASN A 369 7.95 -13.66 13.67
C ASN A 369 9.29 -13.74 12.89
N ASN A 370 10.38 -14.10 13.57
CA ASN A 370 11.73 -14.22 12.97
C ASN A 370 12.22 -15.68 12.91
N PHE A 371 11.33 -16.67 12.77
CA PHE A 371 11.73 -18.08 12.68
C PHE A 371 12.52 -18.37 11.38
N VAL A 372 13.51 -19.26 11.48
CA VAL A 372 14.41 -19.67 10.38
C VAL A 372 14.41 -21.19 10.19
N GLY A 373 14.94 -21.65 9.04
CA GLY A 373 15.05 -23.07 8.73
C GLY A 373 13.78 -23.65 8.09
N SER A 374 13.75 -24.98 7.92
CA SER A 374 12.65 -25.67 7.23
C SER A 374 11.58 -26.20 8.17
N ILE A 375 10.36 -26.41 7.66
CA ILE A 375 9.32 -27.17 8.37
C ILE A 375 9.74 -28.65 8.44
N PRO A 376 9.98 -29.23 9.63
CA PRO A 376 10.36 -30.63 9.78
C PRO A 376 9.16 -31.56 9.62
N SER A 377 9.44 -32.81 9.22
CA SER A 377 8.42 -33.83 8.96
C SER A 377 7.63 -34.27 10.19
N THR A 378 8.16 -34.05 11.39
CA THR A 378 7.50 -34.37 12.67
C THR A 378 6.24 -33.54 12.92
N ILE A 379 5.97 -32.49 12.13
CA ILE A 379 4.71 -31.74 12.17
C ILE A 379 3.46 -32.63 12.02
N GLN A 380 3.60 -33.81 11.40
CA GLN A 380 2.52 -34.81 11.30
C GLN A 380 1.98 -35.28 12.66
N GLU A 381 2.73 -35.12 13.76
CA GLU A 381 2.30 -35.49 15.11
C GLU A 381 1.20 -34.56 15.63
N LEU A 382 1.04 -33.36 15.06
CA LEU A 382 -0.03 -32.40 15.36
C LEU A 382 -1.30 -32.70 14.54
N SER A 383 -1.74 -33.95 14.51
CA SER A 383 -2.83 -34.43 13.63
C SER A 383 -4.20 -33.79 13.89
N SER A 384 -4.37 -33.12 15.04
CA SER A 384 -5.58 -32.39 15.43
C SER A 384 -5.69 -31.03 14.75
N LEU A 385 -4.61 -30.52 14.13
CA LEU A 385 -4.59 -29.20 13.51
C LEU A 385 -5.64 -29.07 12.40
N ARG A 386 -6.40 -27.99 12.52
CA ARG A 386 -7.35 -27.47 11.55
C ARG A 386 -6.85 -26.17 10.93
N VAL A 387 -6.03 -25.41 11.63
CA VAL A 387 -5.45 -24.17 11.11
C VAL A 387 -3.99 -24.06 11.47
N LEU A 388 -3.16 -23.73 10.48
CA LEU A 388 -1.74 -23.53 10.64
C LEU A 388 -1.31 -22.28 9.87
N SER A 389 -0.74 -21.29 10.56
CA SER A 389 -0.07 -20.16 9.90
C SER A 389 1.37 -20.01 10.38
N PHE A 390 2.28 -19.94 9.41
CA PHE A 390 3.69 -19.55 9.57
C PHE A 390 4.04 -18.31 8.74
N ALA A 391 3.03 -17.54 8.32
CA ALA A 391 3.21 -16.39 7.43
C ALA A 391 4.27 -15.40 7.93
N GLY A 392 4.93 -14.65 7.05
CA GLY A 392 5.78 -13.52 7.46
C GLY A 392 6.97 -13.89 8.35
N ASN A 393 7.61 -15.04 8.10
CA ASN A 393 8.82 -15.48 8.79
C ASN A 393 10.02 -15.55 7.80
N ILE A 394 11.15 -16.10 8.24
CA ILE A 394 12.35 -16.33 7.41
C ILE A 394 12.55 -17.85 7.20
N LEU A 395 11.46 -18.62 7.17
CA LEU A 395 11.50 -20.06 6.96
C LEU A 395 11.89 -20.37 5.52
N ASN A 396 12.68 -21.42 5.31
CA ASN A 396 13.26 -21.75 4.01
C ASN A 396 13.30 -23.25 3.72
N GLY A 397 13.84 -23.60 2.55
CA GLY A 397 13.94 -24.98 2.09
C GLY A 397 12.67 -25.49 1.43
N SER A 398 12.74 -26.71 0.89
CA SER A 398 11.66 -27.31 0.13
C SER A 398 10.65 -28.02 1.02
N LEU A 399 9.36 -27.83 0.75
CA LEU A 399 8.31 -28.63 1.35
C LEU A 399 8.43 -30.09 0.89
N ARG A 400 8.28 -31.04 1.83
CA ARG A 400 8.44 -32.46 1.55
C ARG A 400 7.10 -33.12 1.16
N ASP A 401 7.16 -34.20 0.39
CA ASP A 401 6.01 -35.05 0.06
C ASP A 401 5.52 -35.96 1.22
N HIS A 402 5.69 -35.50 2.46
CA HIS A 402 5.24 -36.12 3.72
C HIS A 402 5.27 -35.06 4.83
N GLY A 403 4.74 -35.33 6.04
CA GLY A 403 4.68 -34.35 7.12
C GLY A 403 3.39 -33.55 7.07
N LEU A 404 3.41 -32.34 6.49
CA LEU A 404 2.22 -31.47 6.34
C LEU A 404 1.04 -32.20 5.68
N CYS A 405 1.32 -33.09 4.72
CA CYS A 405 0.31 -33.87 4.02
C CYS A 405 -0.45 -34.88 4.90
N GLU A 406 0.05 -35.19 6.10
CA GLU A 406 -0.62 -36.09 7.04
C GLU A 406 -1.66 -35.35 7.92
N LEU A 407 -1.69 -34.01 7.87
CA LEU A 407 -2.65 -33.17 8.59
C LEU A 407 -4.02 -33.15 7.88
N LYS A 408 -4.71 -34.28 7.83
CA LYS A 408 -5.96 -34.45 7.04
C LYS A 408 -7.14 -33.59 7.50
N ASN A 409 -7.09 -33.07 8.72
CA ASN A 409 -8.10 -32.19 9.30
C ASN A 409 -7.86 -30.71 8.95
N LEU A 410 -6.73 -30.38 8.30
CA LEU A 410 -6.34 -29.02 7.99
C LEU A 410 -7.36 -28.35 7.06
N GLN A 411 -7.87 -27.21 7.50
CA GLN A 411 -8.84 -26.36 6.82
C GLN A 411 -8.17 -25.08 6.31
N GLU A 412 -7.19 -24.55 7.02
CA GLU A 412 -6.46 -23.35 6.60
C GLU A 412 -4.96 -23.57 6.75
N LEU A 413 -4.21 -23.29 5.68
CA LEU A 413 -2.76 -23.34 5.64
C LEU A 413 -2.24 -22.04 5.04
N ASP A 414 -1.52 -21.26 5.84
CA ASP A 414 -0.89 -20.01 5.44
C ASP A 414 0.63 -20.07 5.68
N LEU A 415 1.37 -20.12 4.58
CA LEU A 415 2.84 -20.15 4.54
C LEU A 415 3.38 -18.89 3.82
N SER A 416 2.56 -17.87 3.65
CA SER A 416 2.87 -16.68 2.86
C SER A 416 4.08 -15.91 3.40
N HIS A 417 4.70 -15.06 2.57
CA HIS A 417 5.79 -14.15 2.98
C HIS A 417 6.93 -14.87 3.72
N ASN A 418 7.51 -15.90 3.09
CA ASN A 418 8.64 -16.67 3.61
C ASN A 418 9.71 -16.87 2.50
N MET A 419 10.68 -17.75 2.73
CA MET A 419 11.73 -18.11 1.78
C MET A 419 11.65 -19.59 1.34
N PHE A 420 10.46 -20.22 1.37
CA PHE A 420 10.30 -21.60 0.92
C PHE A 420 10.60 -21.73 -0.57
N ASN A 421 11.28 -22.82 -0.95
CA ASN A 421 11.72 -23.04 -2.33
C ASN A 421 11.39 -24.45 -2.83
N GLY A 422 11.87 -24.82 -4.02
CA GLY A 422 11.57 -26.12 -4.63
C GLY A 422 10.15 -26.17 -5.20
N SER A 423 9.70 -27.37 -5.58
CA SER A 423 8.37 -27.57 -6.19
C SER A 423 7.28 -27.82 -5.15
N MET A 424 6.03 -27.53 -5.51
CA MET A 424 4.86 -27.86 -4.68
C MET A 424 4.73 -29.37 -4.44
N PRO A 425 4.53 -29.83 -3.19
CA PRO A 425 4.36 -31.26 -2.89
C PRO A 425 3.09 -31.83 -3.54
N GLN A 426 3.23 -32.94 -4.26
CA GLN A 426 2.09 -33.59 -4.92
C GLN A 426 1.08 -34.13 -3.91
N CYS A 427 1.53 -34.49 -2.71
CA CYS A 427 0.65 -35.03 -1.67
C CYS A 427 -0.37 -34.02 -1.12
N PHE A 428 -0.27 -32.73 -1.43
CA PHE A 428 -1.25 -31.72 -1.03
C PHE A 428 -2.65 -32.05 -1.57
N ASN A 429 -2.74 -32.78 -2.68
CA ASN A 429 -4.01 -33.27 -3.24
C ASN A 429 -4.82 -34.19 -2.30
N ARG A 430 -4.24 -34.61 -1.16
CA ARG A 430 -4.90 -35.41 -0.11
C ARG A 430 -5.58 -34.56 0.97
N LEU A 431 -5.32 -33.26 1.02
CA LEU A 431 -5.86 -32.34 2.03
C LEU A 431 -7.27 -31.87 1.66
N SER A 432 -8.21 -32.80 1.48
CA SER A 432 -9.56 -32.49 0.95
C SER A 432 -10.41 -31.58 1.86
N SER A 433 -10.03 -31.43 3.13
CA SER A 433 -10.67 -30.52 4.10
C SER A 433 -10.24 -29.06 3.93
N LEU A 434 -9.21 -28.80 3.12
CA LEU A 434 -8.58 -27.48 2.98
C LEU A 434 -9.53 -26.50 2.28
N LYS A 435 -9.79 -25.37 2.96
CA LYS A 435 -10.63 -24.25 2.54
C LYS A 435 -9.78 -23.04 2.13
N LEU A 436 -8.65 -22.82 2.80
CA LEU A 436 -7.72 -21.74 2.51
C LEU A 436 -6.31 -22.31 2.32
N LEU A 437 -5.69 -21.97 1.19
CA LEU A 437 -4.28 -22.23 0.92
C LEU A 437 -3.60 -20.94 0.46
N ASP A 438 -2.72 -20.40 1.30
CA ASP A 438 -1.89 -19.26 0.95
C ASP A 438 -0.41 -19.66 1.04
N ILE A 439 0.30 -19.60 -0.08
CA ILE A 439 1.75 -19.82 -0.15
C ILE A 439 2.44 -18.65 -0.86
N SER A 440 1.74 -17.52 -0.97
CA SER A 440 2.19 -16.37 -1.74
C SER A 440 3.49 -15.78 -1.20
N SER A 441 4.19 -14.97 -1.99
CA SER A 441 5.43 -14.29 -1.57
C SER A 441 6.49 -15.26 -1.02
N ASN A 442 6.86 -16.27 -1.82
CA ASN A 442 7.87 -17.28 -1.52
C ASN A 442 8.81 -17.47 -2.73
N GLN A 443 9.64 -18.51 -2.71
CA GLN A 443 10.56 -18.86 -3.80
C GLN A 443 10.21 -20.22 -4.44
N PHE A 444 8.93 -20.62 -4.44
CA PHE A 444 8.50 -21.88 -5.06
C PHE A 444 8.77 -21.86 -6.57
N THR A 445 9.21 -22.99 -7.10
CA THR A 445 9.65 -23.19 -8.50
C THR A 445 8.92 -24.39 -9.12
N GLY A 446 9.19 -24.66 -10.41
CA GLY A 446 8.55 -25.75 -11.14
C GLY A 446 7.13 -25.42 -11.59
N THR A 447 6.40 -26.43 -12.05
CA THR A 447 5.03 -26.25 -12.55
C THR A 447 3.99 -26.44 -11.45
N LEU A 448 2.92 -25.65 -11.48
CA LEU A 448 1.77 -25.84 -10.60
C LEU A 448 0.91 -26.99 -11.14
N PRO A 449 0.82 -28.16 -10.47
CA PRO A 449 0.16 -29.34 -11.02
C PRO A 449 -1.36 -29.14 -10.96
N PRO A 450 -2.10 -29.19 -12.08
CA PRO A 450 -3.54 -28.94 -12.03
C PRO A 450 -4.32 -30.00 -11.23
N ALA A 451 -3.83 -31.25 -11.23
CA ALA A 451 -4.36 -32.34 -10.42
C ALA A 451 -4.23 -32.11 -8.90
N LEU A 452 -3.33 -31.23 -8.46
CA LEU A 452 -3.15 -30.90 -7.05
C LEU A 452 -4.39 -30.18 -6.51
N ILE A 453 -4.90 -29.21 -7.27
CA ILE A 453 -5.97 -28.31 -6.83
C ILE A 453 -7.36 -28.88 -7.14
N ALA A 454 -7.50 -29.60 -8.27
CA ALA A 454 -8.77 -30.20 -8.67
C ALA A 454 -9.38 -31.15 -7.63
N ASN A 455 -8.54 -31.74 -6.76
CA ASN A 455 -8.97 -32.64 -5.68
C ASN A 455 -9.31 -31.92 -4.36
N LEU A 456 -9.01 -30.63 -4.23
CA LEU A 456 -9.28 -29.83 -3.03
C LEU A 456 -10.72 -29.29 -3.06
N THR A 457 -11.71 -30.18 -3.05
CA THR A 457 -13.12 -29.80 -3.28
C THR A 457 -13.69 -28.84 -2.23
N SER A 458 -13.06 -28.73 -1.05
CA SER A 458 -13.45 -27.77 0.00
C SER A 458 -12.90 -26.35 -0.19
N LEU A 459 -12.05 -26.12 -1.18
CA LEU A 459 -11.28 -24.90 -1.35
C LEU A 459 -12.19 -23.71 -1.65
N LYS A 460 -11.98 -22.62 -0.91
CA LYS A 460 -12.66 -21.33 -1.03
C LYS A 460 -11.70 -20.18 -1.37
N TYR A 461 -10.48 -20.24 -0.83
CA TYR A 461 -9.45 -19.23 -1.01
C TYR A 461 -8.15 -19.89 -1.46
N VAL A 462 -7.55 -19.34 -2.50
CA VAL A 462 -6.21 -19.73 -2.93
C VAL A 462 -5.37 -18.54 -3.37
N ASP A 463 -4.16 -18.44 -2.84
CA ASP A 463 -3.15 -17.46 -3.27
C ASP A 463 -1.81 -18.16 -3.54
N PHE A 464 -1.40 -18.09 -4.80
CA PHE A 464 -0.12 -18.62 -5.30
C PHE A 464 0.82 -17.50 -5.79
N GLY A 465 0.47 -16.24 -5.52
CA GLY A 465 1.17 -15.06 -6.03
C GLY A 465 2.61 -14.93 -5.56
N ASP A 466 3.37 -14.10 -6.28
CA ASP A 466 4.75 -13.71 -5.96
C ASP A 466 5.67 -14.90 -5.65
N ASN A 467 5.61 -15.91 -6.52
CA ASN A 467 6.48 -17.07 -6.53
C ASN A 467 7.25 -17.17 -7.87
N LEU A 468 8.13 -18.15 -7.99
CA LEU A 468 8.97 -18.40 -9.17
C LEU A 468 8.47 -19.58 -10.02
N PHE A 469 7.16 -19.84 -10.01
CA PHE A 469 6.56 -20.90 -10.83
C PHE A 469 6.85 -20.68 -12.32
N GLU A 470 6.86 -21.78 -13.07
CA GLU A 470 7.09 -21.78 -14.51
C GLU A 470 6.11 -22.72 -15.23
N GLY A 471 6.08 -22.61 -16.56
CA GLY A 471 5.18 -23.40 -17.39
C GLY A 471 3.78 -22.80 -17.46
N SER A 472 2.81 -23.62 -17.82
CA SER A 472 1.42 -23.18 -18.03
C SER A 472 0.46 -23.83 -17.04
N PHE A 473 -0.35 -23.01 -16.38
CA PHE A 473 -1.44 -23.45 -15.52
C PHE A 473 -2.78 -23.37 -16.27
N LEU A 474 -3.49 -24.51 -16.35
CA LEU A 474 -4.83 -24.59 -16.93
C LEU A 474 -5.87 -24.20 -15.88
N PHE A 475 -6.42 -23.00 -15.99
CA PHE A 475 -7.37 -22.44 -15.02
C PHE A 475 -8.66 -23.27 -14.91
N SER A 476 -9.08 -23.93 -16.00
CA SER A 476 -10.22 -24.85 -16.02
C SER A 476 -10.11 -26.01 -15.04
N SER A 477 -8.91 -26.31 -14.55
CA SER A 477 -8.69 -27.35 -13.54
C SER A 477 -9.31 -27.02 -12.19
N LEU A 478 -9.68 -25.75 -11.98
CA LEU A 478 -10.44 -25.28 -10.82
C LEU A 478 -11.94 -25.56 -10.92
N SER A 479 -12.44 -26.08 -12.05
CA SER A 479 -13.88 -26.23 -12.30
C SER A 479 -14.61 -27.07 -11.25
N ASN A 480 -13.90 -27.99 -10.59
CA ASN A 480 -14.45 -28.87 -9.56
C ASN A 480 -14.53 -28.22 -8.18
N ASN A 481 -13.88 -27.09 -7.96
CA ASN A 481 -13.88 -26.36 -6.69
C ASN A 481 -15.10 -25.44 -6.63
N THR A 482 -16.31 -25.99 -6.45
CA THR A 482 -17.57 -25.25 -6.55
C THR A 482 -17.79 -24.18 -5.47
N MET A 483 -17.01 -24.24 -4.38
CA MET A 483 -17.06 -23.26 -3.27
C MET A 483 -16.02 -22.15 -3.39
N LEU A 484 -15.30 -22.07 -4.52
CA LEU A 484 -14.22 -21.09 -4.70
C LEU A 484 -14.78 -19.66 -4.72
N GLU A 485 -14.23 -18.80 -3.86
CA GLU A 485 -14.63 -17.39 -3.70
C GLU A 485 -13.47 -16.45 -4.06
N VAL A 486 -12.22 -16.84 -3.77
CA VAL A 486 -11.03 -16.02 -3.97
C VAL A 486 -9.94 -16.81 -4.69
N VAL A 487 -9.45 -16.27 -5.80
CA VAL A 487 -8.30 -16.80 -6.53
C VAL A 487 -7.31 -15.68 -6.80
N ARG A 488 -6.06 -15.89 -6.39
CA ARG A 488 -4.98 -14.92 -6.55
C ARG A 488 -3.74 -15.57 -7.16
N PHE A 489 -3.33 -15.01 -8.29
CA PHE A 489 -2.13 -15.32 -9.04
C PHE A 489 -1.46 -13.99 -9.39
N MET A 490 -0.38 -13.65 -8.69
CA MET A 490 0.46 -12.51 -9.05
C MET A 490 1.84 -13.05 -9.44
N SER A 491 2.42 -12.55 -10.51
CA SER A 491 3.74 -12.97 -10.94
C SER A 491 4.47 -11.79 -11.55
N ASN A 492 5.74 -11.61 -11.18
CA ASN A 492 6.66 -10.73 -11.90
C ASN A 492 7.60 -11.53 -12.82
N ASN A 493 7.37 -12.84 -12.93
CA ASN A 493 8.18 -13.76 -13.71
C ASN A 493 7.52 -14.05 -15.08
N SER A 494 8.26 -13.82 -16.16
CA SER A 494 7.78 -14.01 -17.54
C SER A 494 7.68 -15.48 -17.98
N LYS A 495 7.96 -16.45 -17.10
CA LYS A 495 7.95 -17.89 -17.40
C LYS A 495 6.67 -18.61 -16.98
N PHE A 496 5.79 -17.94 -16.24
CA PHE A 496 4.51 -18.49 -15.82
C PHE A 496 3.39 -17.98 -16.74
N ASP A 497 2.63 -18.90 -17.32
CA ASP A 497 1.50 -18.62 -18.20
C ASP A 497 0.21 -19.17 -17.57
N VAL A 498 -0.85 -18.35 -17.50
CA VAL A 498 -2.19 -18.83 -17.13
C VAL A 498 -3.07 -18.94 -18.38
N GLU A 499 -3.58 -20.14 -18.64
CA GLU A 499 -4.46 -20.44 -19.77
C GLU A 499 -5.89 -20.63 -19.27
N THR A 500 -6.80 -19.77 -19.72
CA THR A 500 -8.20 -19.74 -19.28
C THR A 500 -9.18 -20.22 -20.34
N GLU A 501 -8.75 -20.44 -21.58
CA GLU A 501 -9.63 -20.76 -22.71
C GLU A 501 -9.60 -22.26 -23.09
N GLU A 502 -8.92 -23.10 -22.32
CA GLU A 502 -8.81 -24.54 -22.55
C GLU A 502 -9.35 -25.38 -21.39
N PRO A 503 -10.16 -26.43 -21.64
CA PRO A 503 -10.72 -26.77 -22.94
C PRO A 503 -11.75 -25.72 -23.38
N THR A 504 -11.80 -25.40 -24.67
CA THR A 504 -12.69 -24.36 -25.19
C THR A 504 -14.16 -24.61 -24.80
N GLY A 505 -14.80 -23.59 -24.23
CA GLY A 505 -16.21 -23.64 -23.84
C GLY A 505 -16.49 -24.32 -22.50
N TRP A 506 -15.48 -24.52 -21.66
CA TRP A 506 -15.69 -24.97 -20.28
C TRP A 506 -16.50 -23.94 -19.47
N ILE A 507 -17.22 -24.44 -18.46
CA ILE A 507 -18.08 -23.62 -17.59
C ILE A 507 -17.49 -23.66 -16.17
N ALA A 508 -17.29 -22.48 -15.60
CA ALA A 508 -16.93 -22.34 -14.20
C ALA A 508 -18.17 -22.61 -13.33
N MET A 509 -18.08 -23.61 -12.44
CA MET A 509 -19.18 -23.99 -11.54
C MET A 509 -19.19 -23.20 -10.22
N PHE A 510 -18.19 -22.35 -10.01
CA PHE A 510 -18.05 -21.48 -8.85
C PHE A 510 -18.50 -20.04 -9.18
N GLN A 511 -18.73 -19.24 -8.15
CA GLN A 511 -18.95 -17.80 -8.24
C GLN A 511 -17.87 -17.08 -7.43
N LEU A 512 -16.89 -16.52 -8.14
CA LEU A 512 -15.81 -15.77 -7.52
C LEU A 512 -16.32 -14.41 -7.04
N LYS A 513 -15.76 -13.99 -5.91
CA LYS A 513 -15.85 -12.63 -5.38
C LYS A 513 -14.57 -11.84 -5.67
N VAL A 514 -13.42 -12.51 -5.65
CA VAL A 514 -12.12 -11.91 -5.95
C VAL A 514 -11.39 -12.75 -6.98
N LEU A 515 -10.98 -12.11 -8.08
CA LEU A 515 -10.08 -12.70 -9.07
C LEU A 515 -8.89 -11.79 -9.31
N VAL A 516 -7.71 -12.24 -8.91
CA VAL A 516 -6.44 -11.59 -9.23
C VAL A 516 -5.63 -12.53 -10.10
N ILE A 517 -5.36 -12.12 -11.33
CA ILE A 517 -4.38 -12.76 -12.21
C ILE A 517 -3.54 -11.64 -12.81
N SER A 518 -2.46 -11.22 -12.13
CA SER A 518 -1.59 -10.12 -12.55
C SER A 518 -0.21 -10.62 -12.97
N GLY A 519 0.31 -10.13 -14.10
CA GLY A 519 1.67 -10.46 -14.55
C GLY A 519 1.90 -11.92 -14.97
N CYS A 520 0.83 -12.65 -15.29
CA CYS A 520 0.84 -14.11 -15.53
C CYS A 520 0.75 -14.51 -17.01
N ASN A 521 1.12 -13.63 -17.94
CA ASN A 521 1.09 -13.87 -19.40
C ASN A 521 -0.23 -14.51 -19.90
N MET A 522 -1.37 -14.05 -19.37
CA MET A 522 -2.65 -14.70 -19.60
C MET A 522 -2.98 -14.90 -21.09
N ASN A 523 -3.40 -16.11 -21.44
CA ASN A 523 -3.85 -16.49 -22.78
C ASN A 523 -2.85 -16.13 -23.90
N ARG A 524 -1.54 -16.12 -23.59
CA ARG A 524 -0.47 -15.70 -24.50
C ARG A 524 -0.52 -16.35 -25.89
N LEU A 525 -0.86 -17.64 -25.94
CA LEU A 525 -0.95 -18.42 -27.18
C LEU A 525 -2.37 -18.43 -27.80
N LYS A 526 -3.37 -17.88 -27.10
CA LYS A 526 -4.80 -17.93 -27.46
C LYS A 526 -5.41 -16.55 -27.68
N GLY A 527 -4.57 -15.62 -28.14
CA GLY A 527 -5.00 -14.29 -28.57
C GLY A 527 -5.13 -13.26 -27.45
N ARG A 528 -4.69 -13.57 -26.22
CA ARG A 528 -4.63 -12.62 -25.09
C ARG A 528 -5.99 -11.95 -24.80
N ASN A 529 -7.06 -12.75 -24.88
CA ASN A 529 -8.42 -12.28 -24.61
C ASN A 529 -8.71 -12.30 -23.11
N ILE A 530 -9.62 -11.43 -22.65
CA ILE A 530 -10.22 -11.53 -21.32
C ILE A 530 -10.88 -12.92 -21.17
N PRO A 531 -10.73 -13.61 -20.03
CA PRO A 531 -11.29 -14.94 -19.83
C PRO A 531 -12.80 -15.00 -20.06
N ARG A 532 -13.25 -15.90 -20.94
CA ARG A 532 -14.69 -16.00 -21.30
C ARG A 532 -15.58 -16.47 -20.17
N PHE A 533 -15.05 -17.27 -19.23
CA PHE A 533 -15.82 -17.76 -18.09
C PHE A 533 -16.36 -16.61 -17.21
N LEU A 534 -15.75 -15.42 -17.27
CA LEU A 534 -16.21 -14.22 -16.57
C LEU A 534 -17.61 -13.76 -17.02
N LEU A 535 -18.06 -14.15 -18.22
CA LEU A 535 -19.44 -13.92 -18.67
C LEU A 535 -20.48 -14.66 -17.81
N HIS A 536 -20.05 -15.67 -17.05
CA HIS A 536 -20.88 -16.48 -16.16
C HIS A 536 -20.60 -16.21 -14.68
N GLN A 537 -19.86 -15.14 -14.37
CA GLN A 537 -19.61 -14.69 -13.01
C GLN A 537 -20.45 -13.44 -12.73
N HIS A 538 -21.18 -13.44 -11.62
CA HIS A 538 -22.11 -12.38 -11.24
C HIS A 538 -21.91 -11.87 -9.80
N GLU A 539 -21.04 -12.52 -9.03
CA GLU A 539 -20.75 -12.15 -7.64
C GLU A 539 -19.40 -11.43 -7.46
N LEU A 540 -18.73 -11.05 -8.55
CA LEU A 540 -17.42 -10.41 -8.50
C LEU A 540 -17.50 -9.05 -7.81
N GLN A 541 -16.60 -8.86 -6.84
CA GLN A 541 -16.38 -7.61 -6.11
C GLN A 541 -15.02 -7.00 -6.47
N GLU A 542 -14.03 -7.85 -6.77
CA GLU A 542 -12.68 -7.41 -7.17
C GLU A 542 -12.17 -8.21 -8.36
N ILE A 543 -11.65 -7.49 -9.33
CA ILE A 543 -10.97 -8.04 -10.50
C ILE A 543 -9.67 -7.27 -10.72
N ASP A 544 -8.55 -7.99 -10.70
CA ASP A 544 -7.25 -7.52 -11.15
C ASP A 544 -6.70 -8.44 -12.24
N LEU A 545 -6.65 -7.94 -13.47
CA LEU A 545 -6.05 -8.61 -14.63
C LEU A 545 -4.85 -7.84 -15.18
N SER A 546 -4.20 -7.04 -14.34
CA SER A 546 -3.11 -6.15 -14.75
C SER A 546 -1.90 -6.89 -15.31
N ASP A 547 -1.10 -6.21 -16.13
CA ASP A 547 0.20 -6.70 -16.62
C ASP A 547 0.16 -8.05 -17.39
N ASN A 548 -0.89 -8.30 -18.18
CA ASN A 548 -1.01 -9.54 -18.97
C ASN A 548 -0.91 -9.31 -20.49
N SER A 549 -0.76 -8.07 -20.93
CA SER A 549 -0.87 -7.66 -22.34
C SER A 549 -2.19 -8.09 -23.01
N LEU A 550 -3.30 -8.12 -22.24
CA LEU A 550 -4.63 -8.45 -22.76
C LEU A 550 -5.06 -7.44 -23.84
N MET A 551 -5.75 -7.93 -24.86
CA MET A 551 -6.20 -7.15 -26.00
C MET A 551 -7.73 -7.07 -26.04
N GLY A 552 -8.25 -6.12 -26.82
CA GLY A 552 -9.68 -5.94 -27.05
C GLY A 552 -10.14 -4.51 -26.74
N PRO A 553 -11.45 -4.23 -26.88
CA PRO A 553 -12.03 -2.96 -26.46
C PRO A 553 -12.13 -2.86 -24.93
N PHE A 554 -12.42 -1.65 -24.42
CA PHE A 554 -12.83 -1.44 -23.04
C PHE A 554 -13.99 -2.39 -22.63
N PRO A 555 -13.85 -3.22 -21.57
CA PRO A 555 -14.82 -4.27 -21.25
C PRO A 555 -16.00 -3.75 -20.42
N ASN A 556 -16.84 -2.88 -21.02
CA ASN A 556 -18.03 -2.34 -20.34
C ASN A 556 -18.99 -3.44 -19.85
N TRP A 557 -19.08 -4.56 -20.59
CA TRP A 557 -19.93 -5.70 -20.25
C TRP A 557 -19.57 -6.33 -18.89
N LEU A 558 -18.32 -6.19 -18.43
CA LEU A 558 -17.87 -6.76 -17.15
C LEU A 558 -18.47 -5.99 -15.98
N ILE A 559 -18.52 -4.65 -16.12
CA ILE A 559 -19.20 -3.75 -15.20
C ILE A 559 -20.72 -3.99 -15.27
N GLU A 560 -21.25 -4.21 -16.48
CA GLU A 560 -22.69 -4.45 -16.68
C GLU A 560 -23.17 -5.79 -16.09
N SER A 561 -22.30 -6.80 -16.05
CA SER A 561 -22.63 -8.14 -15.57
C SER A 561 -22.43 -8.34 -14.06
N ASN A 562 -21.71 -7.42 -13.39
CA ASN A 562 -21.31 -7.53 -11.99
C ASN A 562 -21.66 -6.25 -11.22
N THR A 563 -22.88 -6.18 -10.69
CA THR A 563 -23.38 -5.00 -9.97
C THR A 563 -22.72 -4.79 -8.60
N MET A 564 -22.08 -5.82 -8.03
CA MET A 564 -21.33 -5.77 -6.78
C MET A 564 -19.85 -5.40 -6.97
N LEU A 565 -19.39 -5.16 -8.20
CA LEU A 565 -17.99 -4.86 -8.49
C LEU A 565 -17.58 -3.54 -7.81
N GLU A 566 -16.57 -3.60 -6.95
CA GLU A 566 -16.00 -2.46 -6.25
C GLU A 566 -14.64 -2.05 -6.85
N TYR A 567 -13.86 -3.04 -7.30
CA TYR A 567 -12.48 -2.87 -7.77
C TYR A 567 -12.31 -3.46 -9.17
N LEU A 568 -11.90 -2.61 -10.12
CA LEU A 568 -11.54 -3.04 -11.47
C LEU A 568 -10.16 -2.51 -11.85
N ILE A 569 -9.19 -3.41 -11.90
CA ILE A 569 -7.79 -3.13 -12.22
C ILE A 569 -7.44 -3.88 -13.50
N LEU A 570 -7.25 -3.12 -14.58
CA LEU A 570 -6.91 -3.63 -15.91
C LEU A 570 -5.65 -2.95 -16.45
N SER A 571 -4.81 -2.41 -15.57
CA SER A 571 -3.64 -1.63 -15.94
C SER A 571 -2.55 -2.45 -16.65
N LYS A 572 -1.67 -1.78 -17.41
CA LYS A 572 -0.55 -2.40 -18.13
C LYS A 572 -0.98 -3.54 -19.08
N ASN A 573 -2.05 -3.30 -19.83
CA ASN A 573 -2.55 -4.22 -20.85
C ASN A 573 -2.48 -3.54 -22.24
N SER A 574 -3.20 -4.06 -23.22
CA SER A 574 -3.29 -3.52 -24.58
C SER A 574 -4.75 -3.27 -24.98
N PHE A 575 -5.61 -2.90 -24.02
CA PHE A 575 -6.99 -2.52 -24.29
C PHE A 575 -7.05 -1.25 -25.12
N SER A 576 -7.98 -1.18 -26.07
CA SER A 576 -8.09 -0.11 -27.06
C SER A 576 -9.52 0.39 -27.23
N GLY A 577 -9.72 1.39 -28.08
CA GLY A 577 -11.03 1.99 -28.32
C GLY A 577 -11.45 2.98 -27.24
N THR A 578 -12.70 3.44 -27.31
CA THR A 578 -13.21 4.51 -26.45
C THR A 578 -13.75 3.98 -25.13
N ILE A 579 -13.65 4.78 -24.08
CA ILE A 579 -14.29 4.50 -22.79
C ILE A 579 -15.80 4.54 -22.98
N ARG A 580 -16.49 3.44 -22.68
CA ARG A 580 -17.95 3.32 -22.74
C ARG A 580 -18.48 2.98 -21.36
N MET A 581 -19.31 3.85 -20.82
CA MET A 581 -19.98 3.62 -19.54
C MET A 581 -21.27 2.81 -19.74
N PRO A 582 -21.66 1.99 -18.76
CA PRO A 582 -22.92 1.23 -18.81
C PRO A 582 -24.14 2.16 -18.88
N PHE A 583 -25.29 1.65 -19.32
CA PHE A 583 -26.54 2.43 -19.40
C PHE A 583 -27.17 2.75 -18.04
N TYR A 584 -26.69 2.15 -16.95
CA TYR A 584 -27.22 2.30 -15.61
C TYR A 584 -26.11 2.69 -14.62
N VAL A 585 -26.51 3.17 -13.45
CA VAL A 585 -25.59 3.64 -12.40
C VAL A 585 -24.96 2.45 -11.67
N ASN A 586 -23.62 2.36 -11.63
CA ASN A 586 -22.94 1.42 -10.73
C ASN A 586 -22.55 2.17 -9.45
N ALA A 587 -23.31 1.92 -8.37
CA ALA A 587 -23.13 2.60 -7.08
C ALA A 587 -22.03 1.97 -6.19
N ASN A 588 -21.34 0.93 -6.65
CA ASN A 588 -20.39 0.15 -5.85
C ASN A 588 -18.93 0.32 -6.29
N ILE A 589 -18.66 0.61 -7.57
CA ILE A 589 -17.28 0.84 -8.04
C ILE A 589 -16.64 2.01 -7.28
N ARG A 590 -15.56 1.69 -6.56
CA ARG A 590 -14.73 2.62 -5.79
C ARG A 590 -13.37 2.83 -6.42
N TRP A 591 -12.87 1.83 -7.15
CA TRP A 591 -11.52 1.84 -7.71
C TRP A 591 -11.54 1.40 -9.17
N LEU A 592 -11.11 2.28 -10.06
CA LEU A 592 -10.95 1.99 -11.48
C LEU A 592 -9.55 2.36 -11.94
N ASP A 593 -8.75 1.35 -12.28
CA ASP A 593 -7.43 1.54 -12.87
C ASP A 593 -7.37 0.93 -14.28
N MET A 594 -7.31 1.82 -15.27
CA MET A 594 -7.16 1.48 -16.69
C MET A 594 -5.82 1.97 -17.25
N SER A 595 -4.85 2.30 -16.37
CA SER A 595 -3.59 2.91 -16.79
C SER A 595 -2.72 2.02 -17.66
N GLY A 596 -1.86 2.60 -18.49
CA GLY A 596 -0.91 1.84 -19.31
C GLY A 596 -1.61 0.95 -20.34
N ASN A 597 -2.58 1.51 -21.07
CA ASN A 597 -3.34 0.85 -22.14
C ASN A 597 -3.29 1.68 -23.44
N HIS A 598 -4.11 1.33 -24.42
CA HIS A 598 -4.24 2.03 -25.71
C HIS A 598 -5.63 2.66 -25.90
N LEU A 599 -6.29 3.07 -24.81
CA LEU A 599 -7.61 3.72 -24.87
C LEU A 599 -7.50 5.07 -25.57
N ASN A 600 -8.53 5.44 -26.35
CA ASN A 600 -8.55 6.67 -27.14
C ASN A 600 -9.90 7.40 -27.03
N GLY A 601 -10.00 8.57 -27.67
CA GLY A 601 -11.17 9.45 -27.55
C GLY A 601 -11.23 10.16 -26.20
N THR A 602 -12.42 10.64 -25.85
CA THR A 602 -12.63 11.48 -24.67
C THR A 602 -13.17 10.70 -23.47
N ILE A 603 -13.01 11.26 -22.26
CA ILE A 603 -13.76 10.83 -21.09
C ILE A 603 -15.23 11.25 -21.28
N PRO A 604 -16.23 10.39 -21.02
CA PRO A 604 -17.64 10.77 -21.11
C PRO A 604 -17.99 11.95 -20.20
N ASP A 605 -18.70 12.95 -20.74
CA ASP A 605 -19.07 14.17 -19.99
C ASP A 605 -19.96 13.90 -18.76
N ASP A 606 -20.63 12.75 -18.74
CA ASP A 606 -21.56 12.33 -17.70
C ASP A 606 -21.01 11.20 -16.79
N ILE A 607 -19.69 11.02 -16.73
CA ILE A 607 -19.04 9.94 -15.94
C ILE A 607 -19.48 9.87 -14.46
N GLN A 608 -19.72 11.02 -13.84
CA GLN A 608 -20.20 11.16 -12.47
C GLN A 608 -21.59 10.53 -12.24
N LYS A 609 -22.42 10.43 -13.28
CA LYS A 609 -23.72 9.75 -13.18
C LYS A 609 -23.55 8.23 -13.10
N PHE A 610 -22.53 7.69 -13.74
CA PHE A 610 -22.32 6.24 -13.83
C PHE A 610 -21.48 5.69 -12.68
N LEU A 611 -20.52 6.47 -12.18
CA LEU A 611 -19.58 6.09 -11.11
C LEU A 611 -19.62 7.08 -9.93
N PRO A 612 -20.76 7.25 -9.24
CA PRO A 612 -20.94 8.30 -8.22
C PRO A 612 -20.11 8.11 -6.94
N ARG A 613 -19.67 6.87 -6.65
CA ARG A 613 -18.90 6.50 -5.45
C ARG A 613 -17.41 6.22 -5.72
N ILE A 614 -16.90 6.63 -6.88
CA ILE A 614 -15.49 6.39 -7.19
C ILE A 614 -14.60 7.17 -6.21
N THR A 615 -13.60 6.48 -5.68
CA THR A 615 -12.59 7.03 -4.76
C THR A 615 -11.23 7.16 -5.44
N TYR A 616 -10.92 6.25 -6.37
CA TYR A 616 -9.71 6.24 -7.18
C TYR A 616 -10.04 6.04 -8.66
N LEU A 617 -9.59 6.99 -9.48
CA LEU A 617 -9.70 6.93 -10.93
C LEU A 617 -8.33 7.14 -11.56
N ASN A 618 -7.80 6.10 -12.20
CA ASN A 618 -6.54 6.16 -12.94
C ASN A 618 -6.75 5.77 -14.41
N LEU A 619 -6.57 6.75 -15.29
CA LEU A 619 -6.63 6.60 -16.74
C LEU A 619 -5.29 6.97 -17.40
N SER A 620 -4.21 7.05 -16.61
CA SER A 620 -2.90 7.51 -17.07
C SER A 620 -2.28 6.61 -18.14
N SER A 621 -1.27 7.10 -18.85
CA SER A 621 -0.52 6.32 -19.85
C SER A 621 -1.44 5.65 -20.89
N ASN A 622 -2.30 6.45 -21.52
CA ASN A 622 -3.22 6.06 -22.59
C ASN A 622 -3.09 7.04 -23.77
N THR A 623 -4.03 6.99 -24.72
CA THR A 623 -4.08 7.92 -25.85
C THR A 623 -5.34 8.80 -25.84
N LEU A 624 -5.92 9.03 -24.66
CA LEU A 624 -7.15 9.83 -24.48
C LEU A 624 -6.89 11.29 -24.84
N ASP A 625 -7.86 11.94 -25.46
CA ASP A 625 -7.79 13.33 -25.92
C ASP A 625 -9.03 14.15 -25.55
N GLY A 626 -9.16 15.35 -26.12
CA GLY A 626 -10.25 16.28 -25.81
C GLY A 626 -10.03 17.05 -24.50
N PHE A 627 -11.11 17.47 -23.87
CA PHE A 627 -11.11 18.23 -22.62
C PHE A 627 -11.32 17.30 -21.43
N ILE A 628 -10.80 17.68 -20.25
CA ILE A 628 -11.19 17.04 -18.99
C ILE A 628 -12.62 17.51 -18.66
N PRO A 629 -13.62 16.62 -18.54
CA PRO A 629 -14.99 17.02 -18.25
C PRO A 629 -15.13 17.71 -16.90
N SER A 630 -15.98 18.75 -16.82
CA SER A 630 -16.22 19.46 -15.56
C SER A 630 -16.92 18.62 -14.51
N SER A 631 -17.67 17.62 -14.94
CA SER A 631 -18.39 16.66 -14.09
C SER A 631 -17.50 15.84 -13.18
N ILE A 632 -16.21 15.66 -13.50
CA ILE A 632 -15.26 15.01 -12.58
C ILE A 632 -15.15 15.82 -11.28
N GLY A 633 -15.30 17.14 -11.35
CA GLY A 633 -15.38 18.01 -10.18
C GLY A 633 -16.60 17.80 -9.30
N ASP A 634 -17.60 17.01 -9.73
CA ASP A 634 -18.80 16.69 -8.97
C ASP A 634 -18.73 15.30 -8.28
N MET A 635 -17.66 14.54 -8.49
CA MET A 635 -17.44 13.21 -7.91
C MET A 635 -16.94 13.31 -6.45
N ARG A 636 -17.85 13.57 -5.51
CA ARG A 636 -17.53 13.99 -4.13
C ARG A 636 -16.67 13.02 -3.31
N GLU A 637 -16.69 11.73 -3.63
CA GLU A 637 -15.90 10.70 -2.94
C GLU A 637 -14.49 10.51 -3.53
N LEU A 638 -14.16 11.22 -4.62
CA LEU A 638 -12.87 11.08 -5.30
C LEU A 638 -11.71 11.60 -4.42
N THR A 639 -10.81 10.68 -4.08
CA THR A 639 -9.63 10.92 -3.24
C THR A 639 -8.34 10.99 -4.04
N ALA A 640 -8.27 10.31 -5.18
CA ALA A 640 -7.10 10.30 -6.04
C ALA A 640 -7.51 10.20 -7.52
N LEU A 641 -6.97 11.11 -8.32
CA LEU A 641 -7.20 11.22 -9.76
C LEU A 641 -5.87 11.26 -10.51
N ASP A 642 -5.67 10.31 -11.41
CA ASP A 642 -4.51 10.25 -12.28
C ASP A 642 -4.93 10.19 -13.76
N LEU A 643 -4.64 11.28 -14.48
CA LEU A 643 -4.87 11.44 -15.90
C LEU A 643 -3.56 11.70 -16.65
N SER A 644 -2.40 11.40 -16.06
CA SER A 644 -1.10 11.71 -16.65
C SER A 644 -0.85 10.97 -17.96
N ASP A 645 0.11 11.40 -18.75
CA ASP A 645 0.60 10.67 -19.93
C ASP A 645 -0.52 10.36 -20.93
N ASN A 646 -1.23 11.41 -21.34
CA ASN A 646 -2.34 11.37 -22.29
C ASN A 646 -2.22 12.57 -23.26
N LYS A 647 -3.29 12.86 -24.01
CA LYS A 647 -3.37 13.97 -24.97
C LYS A 647 -4.45 14.99 -24.59
N PHE A 648 -4.84 15.07 -23.31
CA PHE A 648 -5.85 16.03 -22.85
C PHE A 648 -5.42 17.48 -23.10
N SER A 649 -6.38 18.33 -23.43
CA SER A 649 -6.16 19.71 -23.85
C SER A 649 -7.16 20.67 -23.19
N GLY A 650 -6.97 21.98 -23.38
CA GLY A 650 -7.81 23.01 -22.78
C GLY A 650 -7.45 23.33 -21.33
N GLU A 651 -8.34 24.04 -20.64
CA GLU A 651 -8.13 24.43 -19.23
C GLU A 651 -8.55 23.33 -18.26
N VAL A 652 -7.91 23.27 -17.09
CA VAL A 652 -8.29 22.36 -16.00
C VAL A 652 -9.62 22.84 -15.38
N PRO A 653 -10.63 21.95 -15.21
CA PRO A 653 -11.89 22.32 -14.58
C PRO A 653 -11.70 22.82 -13.14
N LYS A 654 -12.31 23.96 -12.82
CA LYS A 654 -12.16 24.58 -11.48
C LYS A 654 -12.68 23.68 -10.35
N GLY A 655 -13.70 22.86 -10.63
CA GLY A 655 -14.29 21.94 -9.66
C GLY A 655 -13.28 20.99 -9.03
N LEU A 656 -12.20 20.62 -9.75
CA LEU A 656 -11.13 19.78 -9.22
C LEU A 656 -10.39 20.44 -8.03
N PHE A 657 -10.38 21.76 -7.95
CA PHE A 657 -9.77 22.50 -6.85
C PHE A 657 -10.80 23.03 -5.84
N SER A 658 -12.05 23.27 -6.24
CA SER A 658 -13.05 23.94 -5.38
C SER A 658 -14.11 23.02 -4.78
N ASN A 659 -14.42 21.90 -5.42
CA ASN A 659 -15.57 21.07 -5.07
C ASN A 659 -15.18 19.73 -4.42
N LEU A 660 -13.98 19.21 -4.70
CA LEU A 660 -13.51 17.92 -4.22
C LEU A 660 -12.74 18.06 -2.90
N PHE A 661 -13.47 18.12 -1.79
CA PHE A 661 -12.86 18.28 -0.47
C PHE A 661 -12.03 17.07 -0.02
N GLY A 662 -12.31 15.86 -0.55
CA GLY A 662 -11.55 14.66 -0.23
C GLY A 662 -10.30 14.41 -1.08
N LEU A 663 -10.05 15.22 -2.11
CA LEU A 663 -8.98 14.96 -3.09
C LEU A 663 -7.60 15.16 -2.45
N THR A 664 -6.79 14.10 -2.43
CA THR A 664 -5.43 14.07 -1.87
C THR A 664 -4.35 14.02 -2.96
N ILE A 665 -4.62 13.34 -4.08
CA ILE A 665 -3.69 13.17 -5.19
C ILE A 665 -4.35 13.65 -6.48
N LEU A 666 -3.69 14.60 -7.16
CA LEU A 666 -4.08 15.06 -8.49
C LEU A 666 -2.86 15.04 -9.41
N LYS A 667 -2.87 14.13 -10.39
CA LYS A 667 -1.82 13.99 -11.41
C LYS A 667 -2.38 14.26 -12.80
N LEU A 668 -1.87 15.31 -13.44
CA LEU A 668 -2.23 15.76 -14.79
C LEU A 668 -1.00 15.90 -15.70
N SER A 669 0.14 15.32 -15.29
CA SER A 669 1.43 15.44 -15.96
C SER A 669 1.40 14.95 -17.41
N ASN A 670 2.34 15.41 -18.24
CA ASN A 670 2.54 14.90 -19.60
C ASN A 670 1.25 14.93 -20.45
N ASN A 671 0.66 16.11 -20.59
CA ASN A 671 -0.55 16.34 -21.38
C ASN A 671 -0.39 17.61 -22.25
N ARG A 672 -1.47 18.07 -22.88
CA ARG A 672 -1.54 19.30 -23.68
C ARG A 672 -2.42 20.37 -23.02
N LEU A 673 -2.52 20.34 -21.69
CA LEU A 673 -3.35 21.27 -20.93
C LEU A 673 -2.74 22.67 -20.94
N GLN A 674 -3.60 23.69 -20.93
CA GLN A 674 -3.21 25.08 -21.07
C GLN A 674 -4.01 25.99 -20.12
N GLY A 675 -3.77 27.29 -20.21
CA GLY A 675 -4.43 28.30 -19.40
C GLY A 675 -3.66 28.64 -18.13
N GLN A 676 -4.29 29.46 -17.27
CA GLN A 676 -3.66 30.03 -16.08
C GLN A 676 -4.16 29.33 -14.81
N VAL A 677 -3.89 28.03 -14.70
CA VAL A 677 -4.46 27.15 -13.66
C VAL A 677 -4.16 27.65 -12.24
N LEU A 678 -2.94 28.18 -12.01
CA LEU A 678 -2.46 28.62 -10.69
C LEU A 678 -2.63 30.12 -10.39
N SER A 679 -3.10 30.92 -11.35
CA SER A 679 -3.15 32.39 -11.20
C SER A 679 -4.33 32.90 -10.37
N ARG A 680 -5.32 32.05 -10.06
CA ARG A 680 -6.50 32.41 -9.26
C ARG A 680 -6.22 32.17 -7.76
N ASN A 681 -7.06 32.75 -6.90
CA ASN A 681 -7.09 32.37 -5.49
C ASN A 681 -7.72 30.96 -5.39
N LEU A 682 -6.87 29.96 -5.26
CA LEU A 682 -7.27 28.56 -5.08
C LEU A 682 -7.33 28.22 -3.59
N SER A 683 -8.18 27.27 -3.25
CA SER A 683 -8.26 26.61 -1.94
C SER A 683 -7.93 25.14 -2.16
N PHE A 684 -6.70 24.70 -1.88
CA PHE A 684 -6.24 23.34 -2.22
C PHE A 684 -6.84 22.21 -1.37
N GLY A 685 -7.86 22.49 -0.56
CA GLY A 685 -8.54 21.48 0.26
C GLY A 685 -7.54 20.59 1.00
N TYR A 686 -7.64 19.27 0.78
CA TYR A 686 -6.78 18.25 1.36
C TYR A 686 -5.71 17.70 0.39
N ILE A 687 -5.44 18.39 -0.74
CA ILE A 687 -4.45 17.93 -1.73
C ILE A 687 -3.06 17.91 -1.08
N ARG A 688 -2.43 16.73 -1.13
CA ARG A 688 -1.06 16.46 -0.66
C ARG A 688 -0.08 16.40 -1.83
N TRP A 689 -0.52 15.87 -2.97
CA TRP A 689 0.31 15.64 -4.15
C TRP A 689 -0.34 16.28 -5.38
N LEU A 690 0.32 17.30 -5.92
CA LEU A 690 -0.14 18.00 -7.12
C LEU A 690 0.93 17.96 -8.21
N HIS A 691 0.64 17.24 -9.29
CA HIS A 691 1.51 17.13 -10.45
C HIS A 691 0.83 17.71 -11.69
N LEU A 692 1.40 18.81 -12.20
CA LEU A 692 0.94 19.56 -13.37
C LEU A 692 2.07 19.71 -14.41
N ASP A 693 3.18 18.99 -14.23
CA ASP A 693 4.38 19.12 -15.03
C ASP A 693 4.18 18.67 -16.49
N ASN A 694 5.07 19.11 -17.38
CA ASN A 694 5.08 18.74 -18.80
C ASN A 694 3.72 19.03 -19.48
N ASN A 695 3.32 20.30 -19.45
CA ASN A 695 2.08 20.82 -20.06
C ASN A 695 2.34 22.22 -20.69
N TYR A 696 1.29 22.90 -21.14
CA TYR A 696 1.36 24.26 -21.70
C TYR A 696 0.75 25.32 -20.76
N PHE A 697 0.82 25.12 -19.44
CA PHE A 697 0.29 26.10 -18.49
C PHE A 697 1.09 27.40 -18.51
N THR A 698 0.40 28.51 -18.29
CA THR A 698 0.98 29.87 -18.32
C THR A 698 0.57 30.67 -17.09
N GLY A 699 1.04 31.91 -17.01
CA GLY A 699 0.64 32.86 -15.97
C GLY A 699 1.58 32.87 -14.77
N LYS A 700 1.19 33.59 -13.73
CA LYS A 700 1.93 33.69 -12.46
C LYS A 700 1.27 32.79 -11.42
N ILE A 701 2.00 32.44 -10.37
CA ILE A 701 1.39 31.82 -9.18
C ILE A 701 0.61 32.90 -8.42
N GLY A 702 -0.69 32.66 -8.20
CA GLY A 702 -1.60 33.57 -7.49
C GLY A 702 -1.32 33.65 -5.97
N ASN A 703 -2.14 34.42 -5.24
CA ASN A 703 -2.03 34.50 -3.79
C ASN A 703 -3.05 33.54 -3.14
N TRP A 704 -2.59 32.36 -2.73
CA TRP A 704 -3.47 31.29 -2.26
C TRP A 704 -3.83 31.44 -0.78
N ASN A 705 -5.01 30.95 -0.40
CA ASN A 705 -5.31 30.78 1.02
C ASN A 705 -4.63 29.49 1.53
N ILE A 706 -3.54 29.65 2.25
CA ILE A 706 -2.72 28.52 2.75
C ILE A 706 -3.12 28.06 4.16
N SER A 707 -4.09 28.72 4.81
CA SER A 707 -4.58 28.26 6.12
C SER A 707 -5.19 26.86 5.95
N ASN A 708 -4.59 25.85 6.59
CA ASN A 708 -4.97 24.43 6.52
C ASN A 708 -4.60 23.67 5.23
N SER A 709 -3.57 24.12 4.48
CA SER A 709 -3.04 23.32 3.37
C SER A 709 -2.18 22.15 3.86
N TYR A 710 -2.44 20.95 3.32
CA TYR A 710 -1.66 19.72 3.56
C TYR A 710 -0.69 19.39 2.41
N LEU A 711 -0.44 20.34 1.51
CA LEU A 711 0.38 20.12 0.32
C LEU A 711 1.80 19.72 0.71
N ARG A 712 2.22 18.51 0.30
CA ARG A 712 3.55 17.95 0.52
C ARG A 712 4.44 18.11 -0.70
N ARG A 713 3.89 17.89 -1.89
CA ARG A 713 4.58 18.05 -3.17
C ARG A 713 3.80 18.94 -4.14
N LEU A 714 4.52 19.90 -4.72
CA LEU A 714 4.08 20.70 -5.86
C LEU A 714 5.05 20.49 -7.02
N ASP A 715 4.57 19.84 -8.08
CA ASP A 715 5.32 19.65 -9.32
C ASP A 715 4.65 20.39 -10.48
N ILE A 716 5.29 21.46 -10.94
CA ILE A 716 4.82 22.32 -12.03
C ILE A 716 5.91 22.49 -13.09
N GLY A 717 6.86 21.57 -13.14
CA GLY A 717 8.00 21.62 -14.05
C GLY A 717 7.61 21.59 -15.54
N SER A 718 8.51 21.97 -16.44
CA SER A 718 8.33 21.90 -17.90
C SER A 718 7.02 22.52 -18.37
N ASN A 719 6.83 23.81 -18.09
CA ASN A 719 5.64 24.58 -18.43
C ASN A 719 6.06 26.00 -18.88
N SER A 720 5.10 26.91 -19.03
CA SER A 720 5.32 28.31 -19.39
C SER A 720 4.93 29.29 -18.27
N PHE A 721 5.06 28.87 -17.00
CA PHE A 721 4.85 29.76 -15.85
C PHE A 721 5.91 30.85 -15.79
N ARG A 722 5.53 32.02 -15.29
CA ARG A 722 6.39 33.22 -15.26
C ARG A 722 6.27 34.02 -13.96
N GLY A 723 7.16 34.99 -13.79
CA GLY A 723 7.18 35.90 -12.65
C GLY A 723 7.97 35.32 -11.47
N MET A 724 7.78 35.88 -10.28
CA MET A 724 8.48 35.44 -9.07
C MET A 724 7.71 34.32 -8.36
N ILE A 725 8.43 33.41 -7.71
CA ILE A 725 7.85 32.46 -6.74
C ILE A 725 7.35 33.26 -5.53
N PRO A 726 6.07 33.17 -5.15
CA PRO A 726 5.56 33.86 -3.97
C PRO A 726 6.23 33.39 -2.67
N HIS A 727 6.57 34.34 -1.79
CA HIS A 727 7.26 34.05 -0.52
C HIS A 727 6.52 33.06 0.39
N TRP A 728 5.19 33.01 0.33
CA TRP A 728 4.42 32.11 1.18
C TRP A 728 4.68 30.63 0.89
N ILE A 729 5.15 30.26 -0.31
CA ILE A 729 5.56 28.87 -0.65
C ILE A 729 6.69 28.43 0.29
N SER A 730 7.67 29.31 0.50
CA SER A 730 8.78 29.06 1.40
C SER A 730 8.37 29.00 2.88
N ASN A 731 7.12 29.35 3.22
CA ASN A 731 6.60 29.30 4.59
C ASN A 731 5.54 28.20 4.81
N MET A 732 5.26 27.34 3.83
CA MET A 732 4.30 26.24 3.97
C MET A 732 4.89 25.12 4.85
N SER A 733 4.25 24.83 5.99
CA SER A 733 4.78 23.89 7.00
C SER A 733 4.84 22.43 6.54
N TYR A 734 3.90 22.02 5.69
CA TYR A 734 3.82 20.63 5.19
C TYR A 734 4.53 20.43 3.85
N LEU A 735 4.91 21.50 3.17
CA LEU A 735 5.55 21.42 1.86
C LEU A 735 7.00 20.93 2.04
N SER A 736 7.27 19.73 1.55
CA SER A 736 8.59 19.10 1.58
C SER A 736 9.25 19.09 0.19
N GLU A 737 8.47 19.16 -0.88
CA GLU A 737 8.96 18.97 -2.24
C GLU A 737 8.41 20.03 -3.20
N LEU A 738 9.32 20.75 -3.85
CA LEU A 738 8.99 21.79 -4.82
C LEU A 738 9.78 21.59 -6.10
N VAL A 739 9.07 21.36 -7.20
CA VAL A 739 9.63 21.20 -8.54
C VAL A 739 9.00 22.21 -9.48
N VAL A 740 9.80 23.17 -9.93
CA VAL A 740 9.38 24.27 -10.82
C VAL A 740 10.30 24.38 -12.04
N ARG A 741 11.08 23.32 -12.31
CA ARG A 741 12.09 23.29 -13.36
C ARG A 741 11.53 23.64 -14.73
N ASP A 742 12.38 24.09 -15.65
CA ASP A 742 12.03 24.31 -17.06
C ASP A 742 10.77 25.18 -17.24
N ASN A 743 10.86 26.42 -16.75
CA ASN A 743 9.81 27.42 -16.80
C ASN A 743 10.45 28.80 -17.08
N SER A 744 9.68 29.89 -16.89
CA SER A 744 10.16 31.28 -17.01
C SER A 744 10.11 32.03 -15.68
N PHE A 745 10.35 31.36 -14.55
CA PHE A 745 10.42 32.02 -13.25
C PHE A 745 11.67 32.89 -13.13
N GLU A 746 11.55 34.03 -12.44
CA GLU A 746 12.59 35.04 -12.29
C GLU A 746 12.70 35.55 -10.84
N GLY A 747 13.69 36.40 -10.60
CA GLY A 747 13.96 36.99 -9.29
C GLY A 747 14.89 36.14 -8.43
N GLN A 748 14.83 36.36 -7.12
CA GLN A 748 15.61 35.60 -6.12
C GLN A 748 14.70 34.59 -5.42
N PHE A 749 15.23 33.41 -5.12
CA PHE A 749 14.54 32.45 -4.26
C PHE A 749 14.64 32.90 -2.79
N LEU A 750 13.50 33.03 -2.11
CA LEU A 750 13.43 33.56 -0.74
C LEU A 750 13.39 32.42 0.28
N CYS A 751 14.23 32.50 1.32
CA CYS A 751 14.24 31.55 2.42
C CYS A 751 13.02 31.74 3.34
N GLY A 752 12.49 30.65 3.86
CA GLY A 752 11.37 30.66 4.81
C GLY A 752 11.41 29.49 5.79
N THR A 753 10.26 29.17 6.38
CA THR A 753 10.11 28.11 7.41
C THR A 753 9.82 26.71 6.86
N ALA A 754 9.58 26.54 5.56
CA ALA A 754 9.35 25.25 4.93
C ALA A 754 10.62 24.39 4.93
N SER A 755 10.50 23.12 5.31
CA SER A 755 11.62 22.18 5.44
C SER A 755 11.69 21.27 4.21
N PHE A 756 12.30 21.78 3.13
CA PHE A 756 12.43 21.04 1.89
C PHE A 756 13.38 19.83 2.02
N THR A 757 12.93 18.70 1.51
CA THR A 757 13.74 17.50 1.24
C THR A 757 14.15 17.42 -0.23
N PHE A 758 13.34 18.00 -1.12
CA PHE A 758 13.56 18.03 -2.57
C PHE A 758 13.23 19.43 -3.10
N LEU A 759 14.20 20.11 -3.72
CA LEU A 759 14.00 21.40 -4.35
C LEU A 759 14.65 21.42 -5.73
N ASP A 760 13.82 21.62 -6.75
CA ASP A 760 14.28 21.79 -8.13
C ASP A 760 13.69 23.05 -8.77
N ILE A 761 14.57 24.04 -8.95
CA ILE A 761 14.26 25.30 -9.64
C ILE A 761 15.07 25.45 -10.94
N SER A 762 15.65 24.34 -11.43
CA SER A 762 16.57 24.37 -12.55
C SER A 762 15.92 24.88 -13.84
N HIS A 763 16.71 25.29 -14.83
CA HIS A 763 16.20 25.72 -16.14
C HIS A 763 15.18 26.86 -16.05
N ASN A 764 15.56 27.95 -15.40
CA ASN A 764 14.73 29.15 -15.20
C ASN A 764 15.59 30.43 -15.34
N TYR A 765 15.05 31.59 -14.94
CA TYR A 765 15.74 32.88 -14.95
C TYR A 765 16.05 33.40 -13.54
N PHE A 766 16.21 32.53 -12.53
CA PHE A 766 16.59 32.95 -11.19
C PHE A 766 17.95 33.63 -11.21
N SER A 767 18.10 34.73 -10.47
CA SER A 767 19.29 35.57 -10.47
C SER A 767 19.66 36.02 -9.05
N GLY A 768 20.83 36.65 -8.90
CA GLY A 768 21.38 36.99 -7.60
C GLY A 768 22.23 35.86 -7.00
N PRO A 769 22.67 35.97 -5.73
CA PRO A 769 23.49 34.97 -5.09
C PRO A 769 22.70 33.71 -4.70
N LEU A 770 23.40 32.60 -4.50
CA LEU A 770 22.81 31.37 -3.95
C LEU A 770 22.16 31.62 -2.58
N PRO A 771 20.97 31.06 -2.31
CA PRO A 771 20.25 31.28 -1.06
C PRO A 771 20.98 30.63 0.12
N SER A 772 21.11 31.36 1.24
CA SER A 772 21.71 30.86 2.49
C SER A 772 20.64 30.48 3.50
N CYS A 773 19.78 29.52 3.17
CA CYS A 773 18.64 29.17 4.01
C CYS A 773 19.03 28.30 5.20
N SER A 774 18.64 28.73 6.41
CA SER A 774 18.88 27.99 7.66
C SER A 774 18.20 26.62 7.71
N ASN A 775 17.13 26.42 6.93
CA ASN A 775 16.27 25.24 6.98
C ASN A 775 16.64 24.12 5.99
N PHE A 776 17.80 24.17 5.35
CA PHE A 776 18.26 23.10 4.45
C PHE A 776 18.80 21.86 5.19
N GLN A 777 18.59 21.75 6.51
CA GLN A 777 19.10 20.66 7.33
C GLN A 777 18.50 19.28 6.98
N PHE A 778 17.32 19.27 6.35
CA PHE A 778 16.64 18.06 5.88
C PHE A 778 16.76 17.82 4.36
N MET A 779 17.49 18.70 3.65
CA MET A 779 17.63 18.65 2.20
C MET A 779 18.32 17.35 1.75
N ARG A 780 17.75 16.67 0.75
CA ARG A 780 18.32 15.48 0.11
C ARG A 780 18.68 15.75 -1.36
N HIS A 781 17.85 16.51 -2.08
CA HIS A 781 18.06 16.80 -3.49
C HIS A 781 17.91 18.30 -3.73
N LEU A 782 18.97 18.94 -4.22
CA LEU A 782 19.02 20.37 -4.49
C LEU A 782 19.48 20.62 -5.93
N HIS A 783 18.54 21.05 -6.77
CA HIS A 783 18.75 21.33 -8.19
C HIS A 783 18.49 22.82 -8.47
N LEU A 784 19.57 23.57 -8.68
CA LEU A 784 19.55 25.01 -9.01
C LEU A 784 20.17 25.28 -10.39
N GLY A 785 20.51 24.23 -11.14
CA GLY A 785 21.25 24.32 -12.39
C GLY A 785 20.54 25.11 -13.49
N SER A 786 21.26 25.52 -14.54
CA SER A 786 20.69 26.21 -15.71
C SER A 786 19.88 27.46 -15.35
N ASN A 787 20.49 28.37 -14.59
CA ASN A 787 19.88 29.63 -14.13
C ASN A 787 20.85 30.81 -14.37
N ARG A 788 20.57 31.98 -13.78
CA ARG A 788 21.42 33.19 -13.82
C ARG A 788 22.02 33.52 -12.46
N LEU A 789 22.27 32.51 -11.62
CA LEU A 789 22.79 32.69 -10.26
C LEU A 789 24.25 33.14 -10.30
N THR A 790 24.64 33.96 -9.33
CA THR A 790 25.94 34.64 -9.26
C THR A 790 26.56 34.49 -7.86
N GLY A 791 27.72 35.10 -7.62
CA GLY A 791 28.39 35.03 -6.32
C GLY A 791 29.11 33.69 -6.10
N SER A 792 29.41 33.35 -4.85
CA SER A 792 30.12 32.11 -4.47
C SER A 792 29.23 31.13 -3.72
N ILE A 793 29.64 29.87 -3.63
CA ILE A 793 28.96 28.86 -2.82
C ILE A 793 29.00 29.29 -1.34
N PRO A 794 27.84 29.48 -0.67
CA PRO A 794 27.80 29.97 0.71
C PRO A 794 28.20 28.89 1.71
N ASN A 795 28.73 29.30 2.86
CA ASN A 795 29.23 28.36 3.89
C ASN A 795 28.16 27.40 4.43
N VAL A 796 26.86 27.74 4.36
CA VAL A 796 25.78 26.87 4.83
C VAL A 796 25.73 25.54 4.05
N PHE A 797 26.21 25.52 2.79
CA PHE A 797 26.24 24.30 1.97
C PHE A 797 27.25 23.27 2.49
N ARG A 798 28.20 23.68 3.34
CA ARG A 798 29.13 22.75 4.01
C ARG A 798 28.44 21.87 5.06
N ASN A 799 27.22 22.21 5.48
CA ASN A 799 26.51 21.53 6.58
C ASN A 799 25.22 20.83 6.13
N LEU A 800 25.09 20.49 4.84
CA LEU A 800 23.96 19.76 4.29
C LEU A 800 24.11 18.25 4.54
N THR A 801 24.11 17.80 5.79
CA THR A 801 24.52 16.44 6.17
C THR A 801 23.67 15.30 5.59
N ARG A 802 22.46 15.60 5.08
CA ARG A 802 21.54 14.64 4.46
C ARG A 802 21.50 14.69 2.93
N ILE A 803 22.29 15.58 2.31
CA ILE A 803 22.28 15.76 0.86
C ILE A 803 22.77 14.49 0.15
N LEU A 804 22.08 14.15 -0.93
CA LEU A 804 22.43 13.09 -1.88
C LEU A 804 22.84 13.70 -3.23
N THR A 805 22.08 14.69 -3.70
CA THR A 805 22.35 15.38 -4.97
C THR A 805 22.49 16.87 -4.77
N LEU A 806 23.59 17.43 -5.28
CA LEU A 806 23.82 18.86 -5.39
C LEU A 806 24.13 19.23 -6.84
N ASP A 807 23.17 19.83 -7.54
CA ASP A 807 23.34 20.38 -8.88
C ASP A 807 23.17 21.90 -8.84
N ILE A 808 24.26 22.62 -9.14
CA ILE A 808 24.28 24.07 -9.33
C ILE A 808 25.00 24.44 -10.64
N GLY A 809 25.03 23.51 -11.59
CA GLY A 809 25.68 23.67 -12.90
C GLY A 809 25.05 24.76 -13.76
N ASP A 810 25.71 25.14 -14.85
CA ASP A 810 25.14 26.03 -15.88
C ASP A 810 24.63 27.37 -15.29
N ASN A 811 25.49 28.06 -14.55
CA ASN A 811 25.20 29.34 -13.89
C ASN A 811 26.38 30.31 -14.04
N PHE A 812 26.33 31.48 -13.38
CA PHE A 812 27.41 32.46 -13.34
C PHE A 812 28.12 32.50 -11.97
N LEU A 813 28.19 31.37 -11.28
CA LEU A 813 28.84 31.27 -9.97
C LEU A 813 30.36 31.42 -10.11
N SER A 814 31.01 31.94 -9.08
CA SER A 814 32.43 32.29 -9.08
C SER A 814 33.08 32.05 -7.72
N GLY A 815 34.38 32.31 -7.62
CA GLY A 815 35.17 32.03 -6.42
C GLY A 815 35.78 30.63 -6.46
N ARG A 816 36.11 30.09 -5.28
CA ARG A 816 36.70 28.75 -5.13
C ARG A 816 35.63 27.74 -4.76
N ILE A 817 35.81 26.48 -5.17
CA ILE A 817 35.02 25.36 -4.65
C ILE A 817 35.35 25.22 -3.14
N PRO A 818 34.34 25.23 -2.24
CA PRO A 818 34.57 25.10 -0.81
C PRO A 818 35.22 23.77 -0.42
N GLU A 819 35.93 23.79 0.72
CA GLU A 819 36.34 22.56 1.37
C GLU A 819 35.12 21.92 2.05
N PHE A 820 34.52 20.95 1.37
CA PHE A 820 33.50 20.07 1.95
C PHE A 820 34.21 19.14 2.94
N HIS A 821 34.20 19.49 4.22
CA HIS A 821 34.64 18.58 5.27
C HIS A 821 33.68 17.37 5.32
N GLY A 822 34.11 16.24 5.91
CA GLY A 822 33.36 14.96 5.99
C GLY A 822 31.93 14.98 6.57
N ASN A 823 31.31 16.15 6.76
CA ASN A 823 29.91 16.36 7.07
C ASN A 823 28.95 16.01 5.91
N LEU A 824 29.40 15.97 4.66
CA LEU A 824 28.56 15.56 3.50
C LEU A 824 28.72 14.07 3.15
N SER A 825 28.80 13.21 4.17
CA SER A 825 29.09 11.77 3.99
C SER A 825 28.05 11.01 3.15
N ASN A 826 26.86 11.58 2.93
CA ASN A 826 25.80 10.97 2.14
C ASN A 826 25.79 11.42 0.67
N LEU A 827 26.59 12.42 0.29
CA LEU A 827 26.56 12.97 -1.07
C LEU A 827 26.91 11.90 -2.10
N ARG A 828 26.04 11.74 -3.09
CA ARG A 828 26.17 10.81 -4.22
C ARG A 828 26.57 11.51 -5.51
N ILE A 829 25.98 12.69 -5.76
CA ILE A 829 26.06 13.40 -7.03
C ILE A 829 26.43 14.87 -6.80
N LEU A 830 27.50 15.31 -7.44
CA LEU A 830 27.98 16.68 -7.40
C LEU A 830 28.14 17.26 -8.81
N ILE A 831 27.32 18.24 -9.17
CA ILE A 831 27.36 18.90 -10.49
C ILE A 831 27.57 20.40 -10.31
N LEU A 832 28.75 20.88 -10.71
CA LEU A 832 29.18 22.28 -10.66
C LEU A 832 29.55 22.81 -12.06
N ARG A 833 29.21 22.09 -13.12
CA ARG A 833 29.65 22.37 -14.50
C ARG A 833 29.29 23.77 -14.99
N ASN A 834 29.97 24.24 -16.03
CA ASN A 834 29.64 25.48 -16.75
C ASN A 834 29.37 26.67 -15.82
N ASN A 835 30.38 26.99 -15.01
CA ASN A 835 30.39 28.13 -14.10
C ASN A 835 31.74 28.87 -14.22
N ASN A 836 31.97 29.85 -13.36
CA ASN A 836 33.19 30.65 -13.33
C ASN A 836 34.06 30.34 -12.09
N PHE A 837 34.02 29.09 -11.60
CA PHE A 837 34.84 28.66 -10.46
C PHE A 837 36.33 28.65 -10.82
N SER A 838 37.17 28.97 -9.85
CA SER A 838 38.63 29.14 -10.01
C SER A 838 39.40 28.57 -8.82
N GLY A 839 40.73 28.52 -8.94
CA GLY A 839 41.59 27.85 -7.96
C GLY A 839 41.71 26.35 -8.22
N SER A 840 42.23 25.59 -7.25
CA SER A 840 42.42 24.15 -7.37
C SER A 840 41.21 23.35 -6.91
N ILE A 841 41.10 22.11 -7.43
CA ILE A 841 40.16 21.11 -6.90
C ILE A 841 40.56 20.79 -5.45
N PRO A 842 39.69 21.02 -4.44
CA PRO A 842 40.03 20.78 -3.03
C PRO A 842 40.29 19.30 -2.77
N LYS A 843 41.39 18.95 -2.10
CA LYS A 843 41.71 17.55 -1.72
C LYS A 843 40.67 16.96 -0.76
N GLN A 844 39.92 17.80 -0.06
CA GLN A 844 38.84 17.42 0.84
C GLN A 844 37.68 16.72 0.11
N LEU A 845 37.52 16.91 -1.21
CA LEU A 845 36.57 16.12 -2.00
C LEU A 845 36.84 14.61 -1.91
N CYS A 846 38.10 14.22 -1.69
CA CYS A 846 38.49 12.82 -1.51
C CYS A 846 37.99 12.20 -0.19
N GLN A 847 37.43 13.00 0.72
CA GLN A 847 36.83 12.52 1.98
C GLN A 847 35.36 12.10 1.81
N LEU A 848 34.75 12.37 0.66
CA LEU A 848 33.40 11.95 0.36
C LEU A 848 33.43 10.46 -0.01
N SER A 849 32.90 9.60 0.86
CA SER A 849 33.00 8.13 0.73
C SER A 849 31.99 7.52 -0.26
N ASP A 850 30.97 8.29 -0.60
CA ASP A 850 29.70 7.78 -1.11
C ASP A 850 29.35 8.31 -2.50
N VAL A 851 30.21 9.16 -3.07
CA VAL A 851 30.00 9.83 -4.35
C VAL A 851 30.21 8.86 -5.50
N SER A 852 29.26 8.86 -6.45
CA SER A 852 29.36 8.10 -7.70
C SER A 852 29.53 9.01 -8.92
N LEU A 853 29.07 10.27 -8.87
CA LEU A 853 29.09 11.17 -10.02
C LEU A 853 29.63 12.56 -9.63
N ILE A 854 30.68 13.00 -10.34
CA ILE A 854 31.25 14.34 -10.22
C ILE A 854 31.37 14.98 -11.60
N ASP A 855 30.78 16.16 -11.76
CA ASP A 855 30.91 16.99 -12.96
C ASP A 855 31.36 18.41 -12.57
N LEU A 856 32.63 18.72 -12.84
CA LEU A 856 33.25 20.03 -12.62
C LEU A 856 33.62 20.73 -13.94
N SER A 857 33.08 20.23 -15.06
CA SER A 857 33.47 20.67 -16.39
C SER A 857 33.17 22.14 -16.68
N GLY A 858 33.83 22.74 -17.66
CA GLY A 858 33.49 24.09 -18.14
C GLY A 858 33.68 25.18 -17.08
N ASN A 859 34.80 25.16 -16.35
CA ASN A 859 35.14 26.13 -15.32
C ASN A 859 36.55 26.72 -15.57
N SER A 860 37.06 27.51 -14.62
CA SER A 860 38.44 28.03 -14.61
C SER A 860 39.31 27.36 -13.54
N LEU A 861 39.07 26.08 -13.23
CA LEU A 861 39.85 25.32 -12.26
C LEU A 861 41.28 25.08 -12.76
N SER A 862 42.25 25.10 -11.86
CA SER A 862 43.69 25.10 -12.15
C SER A 862 44.48 24.24 -11.16
N GLY A 863 45.78 24.05 -11.38
CA GLY A 863 46.59 23.13 -10.57
C GLY A 863 46.40 21.67 -10.99
N SER A 864 46.92 20.74 -10.19
CA SER A 864 46.91 19.31 -10.49
C SER A 864 45.62 18.61 -10.07
N ILE A 865 45.26 17.54 -10.79
CA ILE A 865 44.20 16.60 -10.38
C ILE A 865 44.63 15.92 -9.07
N PRO A 866 43.84 15.95 -7.99
CA PRO A 866 44.17 15.24 -6.77
C PRO A 866 44.20 13.72 -6.99
N SER A 867 45.32 13.06 -6.66
CA SER A 867 45.47 11.60 -6.84
C SER A 867 44.42 10.80 -6.07
N CYS A 868 43.95 11.30 -4.93
CA CYS A 868 42.95 10.66 -4.08
C CYS A 868 41.51 10.66 -4.64
N LEU A 869 41.25 11.23 -5.83
CA LEU A 869 39.93 11.15 -6.47
C LEU A 869 39.54 9.72 -6.89
N HIS A 870 40.46 8.77 -6.81
CA HIS A 870 40.15 7.35 -6.96
C HIS A 870 39.18 6.80 -5.90
N ASN A 871 38.88 7.57 -4.83
CA ASN A 871 37.93 7.21 -3.77
C ASN A 871 36.45 7.35 -4.17
N ILE A 872 36.13 7.63 -5.44
CA ILE A 872 34.74 7.56 -5.96
C ILE A 872 34.33 6.09 -5.94
N ILE A 873 33.60 5.67 -4.89
CA ILE A 873 33.17 4.30 -4.67
C ILE A 873 31.66 4.21 -4.88
N LYS A 874 31.20 3.13 -5.51
CA LYS A 874 29.77 2.86 -5.67
C LYS A 874 29.08 2.74 -4.29
N PRO A 875 27.86 3.29 -4.12
CA PRO A 875 27.03 3.04 -2.95
C PRO A 875 26.90 1.56 -2.58
N PHE A 876 26.99 1.23 -1.29
CA PHE A 876 26.73 -0.14 -0.81
C PHE A 876 25.25 -0.55 -0.92
N TYR A 877 24.35 0.44 -0.99
CA TYR A 877 22.90 0.24 -1.12
C TYR A 877 22.30 1.24 -2.11
N PRO A 878 21.26 0.85 -2.85
CA PRO A 878 20.62 1.75 -3.80
C PRO A 878 19.89 2.87 -3.02
N THR A 879 20.21 4.12 -3.35
CA THR A 879 19.79 5.32 -2.60
C THR A 879 18.68 6.10 -3.28
N PHE A 880 18.55 5.94 -4.59
CA PHE A 880 17.56 6.60 -5.43
C PHE A 880 16.38 5.66 -5.76
N VAL A 881 16.21 4.58 -4.99
CA VAL A 881 15.03 3.70 -5.06
C VAL A 881 13.78 4.49 -4.69
N GLU A 882 12.75 4.33 -5.51
CA GLU A 882 11.43 4.95 -5.39
C GLU A 882 10.91 4.84 -3.95
N LYS A 883 10.67 5.99 -3.30
CA LYS A 883 9.99 6.02 -2.01
C LYS A 883 8.50 5.96 -2.25
N MET A 884 7.85 4.94 -1.69
CA MET A 884 6.41 4.76 -1.72
C MET A 884 5.78 5.39 -0.47
N TYR A 885 4.87 6.36 -0.68
CA TYR A 885 3.97 6.83 0.37
C TYR A 885 2.57 6.29 0.11
N ARG A 886 2.07 5.47 1.03
CA ARG A 886 0.70 4.94 1.01
C ARG A 886 -0.27 6.01 1.52
N GLU A 887 -1.06 6.58 0.62
CA GLU A 887 -1.94 7.74 0.93
C GLU A 887 -3.42 7.41 0.96
N VAL A 888 -3.89 6.57 0.03
CA VAL A 888 -5.29 6.16 -0.08
C VAL A 888 -5.39 4.68 0.28
N PHE A 889 -6.34 4.36 1.17
CA PHE A 889 -6.66 3.02 1.61
C PHE A 889 -8.15 2.78 1.44
N VAL A 890 -8.51 1.67 0.80
CA VAL A 890 -9.91 1.23 0.70
C VAL A 890 -9.95 -0.25 1.06
N ASP A 891 -10.88 -0.60 1.95
CA ASP A 891 -11.10 -1.97 2.39
C ASP A 891 -11.66 -2.85 1.25
N GLY A 892 -10.89 -3.84 0.82
CA GLY A 892 -11.30 -4.85 -0.15
C GLY A 892 -12.26 -5.89 0.42
N TYR A 893 -12.43 -7.00 -0.31
CA TYR A 893 -13.26 -8.12 0.15
C TYR A 893 -12.67 -8.76 1.42
N TRP A 894 -13.51 -9.08 2.40
CA TRP A 894 -13.11 -9.78 3.62
C TRP A 894 -13.50 -11.26 3.54
N TYR A 895 -12.51 -12.15 3.51
CA TYR A 895 -12.72 -13.59 3.62
C TYR A 895 -12.86 -14.00 5.09
N GLU A 896 -13.91 -14.75 5.43
CA GLU A 896 -14.10 -15.25 6.80
C GLU A 896 -13.15 -16.43 7.09
N SER A 897 -11.95 -16.11 7.55
CA SER A 897 -10.96 -17.06 8.09
C SER A 897 -11.35 -17.54 9.49
N VAL A 898 -10.87 -18.73 9.86
CA VAL A 898 -10.96 -19.25 11.23
C VAL A 898 -10.02 -18.50 12.19
N LEU A 899 -8.86 -18.02 11.71
CA LEU A 899 -7.90 -17.24 12.52
C LEU A 899 -8.38 -15.82 12.79
N TYR A 900 -8.89 -15.16 11.76
CA TYR A 900 -9.32 -13.77 11.82
C TYR A 900 -10.81 -13.75 11.49
N LYS A 901 -11.65 -13.20 12.38
CA LYS A 901 -13.07 -12.92 12.12
C LYS A 901 -13.22 -11.88 10.99
N GLY A 902 -12.85 -12.26 9.77
CA GLY A 902 -12.51 -11.42 8.63
C GLY A 902 -11.00 -11.28 8.42
N SER A 903 -10.46 -11.88 7.36
CA SER A 903 -9.14 -11.59 6.78
C SER A 903 -9.34 -10.81 5.48
N MET A 904 -8.65 -9.69 5.33
CA MET A 904 -8.81 -8.80 4.18
C MET A 904 -8.11 -9.44 2.96
N ALA A 905 -8.88 -9.83 1.95
CA ALA A 905 -8.40 -10.52 0.77
C ALA A 905 -7.58 -9.62 -0.17
N SER A 906 -7.67 -8.29 -0.01
CA SER A 906 -6.86 -7.31 -0.76
C SER A 906 -6.77 -5.98 -0.02
N SER A 907 -5.61 -5.34 -0.11
CA SER A 907 -5.43 -3.93 0.28
C SER A 907 -4.85 -3.19 -0.91
N LEU A 908 -5.55 -2.16 -1.38
CA LEU A 908 -5.09 -1.32 -2.49
C LEU A 908 -4.57 0.00 -1.96
N TRP A 909 -3.43 0.42 -2.49
CA TRP A 909 -2.73 1.63 -2.09
C TRP A 909 -2.36 2.42 -3.34
N VAL A 910 -2.51 3.74 -3.27
CA VAL A 910 -1.94 4.63 -4.28
C VAL A 910 -0.59 5.09 -3.75
N ASP A 911 0.47 4.68 -4.44
CA ASP A 911 1.81 5.14 -4.15
C ASP A 911 2.08 6.48 -4.85
N ALA A 912 2.57 7.45 -4.08
CA ALA A 912 3.17 8.64 -4.64
C ALA A 912 4.66 8.36 -4.93
N GLU A 913 5.02 8.31 -6.22
CA GLU A 913 6.38 8.01 -6.68
C GLU A 913 7.27 9.26 -6.74
N ILE A 914 8.54 9.07 -6.42
CA ILE A 914 9.58 10.09 -6.59
C ILE A 914 10.80 9.41 -7.22
N ALA A 915 11.13 9.81 -8.45
CA ALA A 915 12.38 9.44 -9.09
C ALA A 915 13.29 10.67 -9.14
N GLU A 916 14.48 10.57 -8.58
CA GLU A 916 15.55 11.54 -8.80
C GLU A 916 16.01 11.46 -10.26
N GLU A 917 16.19 12.62 -10.90
CA GLU A 917 16.64 12.74 -12.29
C GLU A 917 17.90 13.60 -12.37
N VAL A 918 18.92 13.14 -13.10
CA VAL A 918 20.19 13.85 -13.29
C VAL A 918 20.66 13.74 -14.72
N GLN A 919 21.10 14.87 -15.30
CA GLN A 919 21.68 14.90 -16.65
C GLN A 919 23.21 14.79 -16.60
N PHE A 920 23.77 13.82 -17.32
CA PHE A 920 25.21 13.62 -17.40
C PHE A 920 25.67 13.20 -18.80
N THR A 921 26.85 13.66 -19.20
CA THR A 921 27.42 13.40 -20.53
C THR A 921 28.30 12.14 -20.52
N THR A 922 27.99 11.18 -21.37
CA THR A 922 28.82 10.01 -21.63
C THR A 922 28.75 9.64 -23.11
N LYS A 923 29.81 9.05 -23.67
CA LYS A 923 29.85 8.66 -25.10
C LYS A 923 29.53 9.84 -26.02
N SER A 924 29.98 11.04 -25.65
CA SER A 924 29.72 12.30 -26.36
C SER A 924 28.25 12.76 -26.40
N LEU A 925 27.35 12.12 -25.63
CA LEU A 925 25.92 12.45 -25.58
C LEU A 925 25.48 12.70 -24.14
N SER A 926 24.59 13.68 -23.95
CA SER A 926 24.02 13.98 -22.63
C SER A 926 22.74 13.19 -22.42
N TYR A 927 22.72 12.35 -21.39
CA TYR A 927 21.58 11.50 -21.05
C TYR A 927 20.97 11.91 -19.71
N LEU A 928 19.65 11.71 -19.60
CA LEU A 928 18.93 11.82 -18.33
C LEU A 928 18.95 10.44 -17.65
N TYR A 929 19.50 10.37 -16.45
CA TYR A 929 19.56 9.16 -15.62
C TYR A 929 18.54 9.29 -14.48
N LYS A 930 17.78 8.22 -14.23
CA LYS A 930 16.75 8.20 -13.18
C LYS A 930 16.69 6.90 -12.39
N GLY A 931 16.27 6.98 -11.13
CA GLY A 931 16.00 5.83 -10.25
C GLY A 931 17.14 4.83 -10.18
N ARG A 932 16.87 3.53 -10.37
CA ARG A 932 17.89 2.46 -10.31
C ARG A 932 19.01 2.62 -11.32
N LEU A 933 18.76 3.21 -12.49
CA LEU A 933 19.82 3.46 -13.49
C LEU A 933 20.81 4.52 -12.98
N LEU A 934 20.32 5.50 -12.21
CA LEU A 934 21.17 6.51 -11.58
C LEU A 934 22.06 5.90 -10.50
N ASP A 935 21.57 4.93 -9.72
CA ASP A 935 22.37 4.17 -8.73
C ASP A 935 23.50 3.32 -9.38
N LEU A 936 23.40 3.04 -10.69
CA LEU A 936 24.42 2.29 -11.43
C LEU A 936 25.46 3.20 -12.10
N MET A 937 25.13 4.47 -12.33
CA MET A 937 26.00 5.38 -13.07
C MET A 937 27.16 5.89 -12.19
N VAL A 938 28.39 5.70 -12.68
CA VAL A 938 29.61 6.21 -12.06
C VAL A 938 30.40 7.01 -13.11
N GLY A 939 30.65 8.30 -12.85
CA GLY A 939 31.25 9.20 -13.84
C GLY A 939 32.04 10.34 -13.24
N LEU A 940 33.12 10.72 -13.94
CA LEU A 940 33.98 11.85 -13.58
C LEU A 940 34.23 12.72 -14.82
N ASP A 941 33.73 13.96 -14.80
CA ASP A 941 33.99 14.96 -15.83
C ASP A 941 34.71 16.18 -15.24
N LEU A 942 35.95 16.38 -15.68
CA LEU A 942 36.81 17.53 -15.33
C LEU A 942 37.18 18.35 -16.57
N SER A 943 36.50 18.13 -17.70
CA SER A 943 36.86 18.71 -18.98
C SER A 943 36.67 20.22 -19.03
N CYS A 944 37.23 20.86 -20.06
CA CYS A 944 37.07 22.31 -20.30
C CYS A 944 37.47 23.16 -19.08
N ASN A 945 38.67 22.92 -18.55
CA ASN A 945 39.25 23.64 -17.41
C ASN A 945 40.69 24.09 -17.73
N LYS A 946 41.44 24.54 -16.73
CA LYS A 946 42.86 24.93 -16.82
C LYS A 946 43.74 24.01 -15.97
N LEU A 947 43.36 22.74 -15.83
CA LEU A 947 44.10 21.77 -15.03
C LEU A 947 45.46 21.48 -15.67
N THR A 948 46.48 21.33 -14.85
CA THR A 948 47.90 21.17 -15.23
C THR A 948 48.49 19.97 -14.49
N GLY A 949 49.75 19.61 -14.78
CA GLY A 949 50.38 18.44 -14.16
C GLY A 949 50.10 17.16 -14.93
N GLU A 950 50.59 16.06 -14.39
CA GLU A 950 50.38 14.72 -14.94
C GLU A 950 49.02 14.13 -14.52
N ILE A 951 48.49 13.21 -15.31
CA ILE A 951 47.32 12.42 -14.94
C ILE A 951 47.73 11.44 -13.83
N PRO A 952 47.12 11.48 -12.62
CA PRO A 952 47.51 10.57 -11.54
C PRO A 952 47.26 9.10 -11.90
N GLU A 953 48.27 8.25 -11.66
CA GLU A 953 48.15 6.79 -11.92
C GLU A 953 47.07 6.14 -11.06
N GLU A 954 46.80 6.70 -9.88
CA GLU A 954 45.78 6.21 -8.94
C GLU A 954 44.36 6.29 -9.52
N LEU A 955 44.09 7.16 -10.50
CA LEU A 955 42.79 7.17 -11.19
C LEU A 955 42.48 5.83 -11.88
N GLY A 956 43.50 5.03 -12.22
CA GLY A 956 43.33 3.66 -12.71
C GLY A 956 42.67 2.71 -11.70
N LEU A 957 42.54 3.07 -10.42
CA LEU A 957 41.85 2.28 -9.41
C LEU A 957 40.32 2.40 -9.47
N LEU A 958 39.78 3.29 -10.31
CA LEU A 958 38.34 3.51 -10.49
C LEU A 958 37.67 2.40 -11.33
N ASN A 959 37.79 1.14 -10.93
CA ASN A 959 37.37 -0.01 -11.73
C ASN A 959 35.85 -0.04 -12.08
N GLN A 960 35.01 0.67 -11.33
CA GLN A 960 33.57 0.79 -11.57
C GLN A 960 33.18 1.97 -12.47
N ILE A 961 34.12 2.85 -12.86
CA ILE A 961 33.78 4.05 -13.63
C ILE A 961 33.27 3.69 -15.03
N HIS A 962 32.20 4.37 -15.47
CA HIS A 962 31.62 4.18 -16.81
C HIS A 962 32.06 5.29 -17.76
N ALA A 963 32.31 6.50 -17.24
CA ALA A 963 32.70 7.66 -18.04
C ALA A 963 33.79 8.49 -17.35
N LEU A 964 34.89 8.74 -18.05
CA LEU A 964 35.97 9.62 -17.62
C LEU A 964 36.29 10.63 -18.72
N ASN A 965 36.13 11.92 -18.40
CA ASN A 965 36.39 13.02 -19.33
C ASN A 965 37.36 14.03 -18.71
N LEU A 966 38.58 14.09 -19.24
CA LEU A 966 39.65 15.01 -18.85
C LEU A 966 40.03 15.97 -20.00
N SER A 967 39.22 15.98 -21.07
CA SER A 967 39.52 16.72 -22.29
C SER A 967 39.57 18.24 -22.09
N HIS A 968 40.19 18.96 -23.02
CA HIS A 968 40.26 20.43 -23.01
C HIS A 968 40.85 20.99 -21.69
N ASN A 969 42.04 20.52 -21.35
CA ASN A 969 42.84 20.98 -20.21
C ASN A 969 44.30 21.26 -20.65
N GLN A 970 45.21 21.42 -19.69
CA GLN A 970 46.64 21.64 -19.90
C GLN A 970 47.47 20.49 -19.28
N LEU A 971 46.91 19.28 -19.25
CA LEU A 971 47.56 18.10 -18.68
C LEU A 971 48.72 17.64 -19.58
N TYR A 972 49.82 17.22 -18.99
CA TYR A 972 51.01 16.77 -19.72
C TYR A 972 51.53 15.42 -19.19
N GLY A 973 52.57 14.87 -19.81
CA GLY A 973 53.10 13.55 -19.44
C GLY A 973 52.39 12.40 -20.16
N PRO A 974 52.74 11.14 -19.84
CA PRO A 974 52.16 9.96 -20.47
C PRO A 974 50.73 9.67 -20.00
N ILE A 975 49.98 8.94 -20.83
CA ILE A 975 48.71 8.32 -20.41
C ILE A 975 49.06 7.18 -19.43
N PRO A 976 48.51 7.13 -18.21
CA PRO A 976 48.85 6.08 -17.24
C PRO A 976 48.52 4.68 -17.73
N VAL A 977 49.47 3.75 -17.63
CA VAL A 977 49.24 2.32 -17.96
C VAL A 977 48.16 1.68 -17.07
N ASN A 978 48.02 2.17 -15.85
CA ASN A 978 47.00 1.73 -14.88
C ASN A 978 45.56 1.97 -15.36
N PHE A 979 45.33 2.78 -16.40
CA PHE A 979 43.99 2.92 -16.99
C PHE A 979 43.48 1.61 -17.62
N SER A 980 44.35 0.64 -17.87
CA SER A 980 43.95 -0.74 -18.25
C SER A 980 43.11 -1.44 -17.18
N ASN A 981 43.13 -0.97 -15.92
CA ASN A 981 42.34 -1.52 -14.81
C ASN A 981 40.90 -0.99 -14.75
N LEU A 982 40.51 -0.04 -15.61
CA LEU A 982 39.17 0.56 -15.63
C LEU A 982 38.14 -0.37 -16.28
N ALA A 983 37.93 -1.54 -15.68
CA ALA A 983 37.22 -2.66 -16.31
C ALA A 983 35.83 -2.33 -16.89
N ASN A 984 35.07 -1.42 -16.27
CA ASN A 984 33.71 -1.04 -16.68
C ASN A 984 33.62 0.23 -17.54
N ILE A 985 34.76 0.82 -17.95
CA ILE A 985 34.75 2.10 -18.66
C ILE A 985 34.15 1.95 -20.06
N GLU A 986 33.23 2.86 -20.38
CA GLU A 986 32.55 2.91 -21.68
C GLU A 986 33.00 4.13 -22.50
N SER A 987 33.35 5.23 -21.82
CA SER A 987 33.74 6.49 -22.44
C SER A 987 34.98 7.07 -21.78
N LEU A 988 36.07 7.21 -22.55
CA LEU A 988 37.32 7.83 -22.13
C LEU A 988 37.72 8.95 -23.10
N ASP A 989 37.66 10.19 -22.65
CA ASP A 989 38.08 11.35 -23.43
C ASP A 989 39.22 12.11 -22.74
N LEU A 990 40.37 12.13 -23.39
CA LEU A 990 41.61 12.80 -22.98
C LEU A 990 42.06 13.84 -24.03
N SER A 991 41.20 14.15 -25.00
CA SER A 991 41.55 15.00 -26.13
C SER A 991 41.84 16.45 -25.73
N SER A 992 42.53 17.19 -26.60
CA SER A 992 42.85 18.61 -26.39
C SER A 992 43.61 18.85 -25.07
N ASN A 993 44.76 18.21 -24.93
CA ASN A 993 45.69 18.35 -23.82
C ASN A 993 47.14 18.44 -24.35
N HIS A 994 48.13 18.36 -23.44
CA HIS A 994 49.56 18.33 -23.75
C HIS A 994 50.18 16.96 -23.46
N LEU A 995 49.41 15.87 -23.54
CA LEU A 995 49.89 14.51 -23.24
C LEU A 995 50.93 14.08 -24.27
N SER A 996 51.94 13.34 -23.83
CA SER A 996 53.12 12.97 -24.62
C SER A 996 53.52 11.53 -24.38
N GLY A 997 54.26 10.92 -25.30
CA GLY A 997 54.63 9.49 -25.22
C GLY A 997 53.65 8.61 -26.01
N GLU A 998 53.65 7.32 -25.72
CA GLU A 998 52.84 6.33 -26.44
C GLU A 998 51.48 6.11 -25.76
N VAL A 999 50.48 5.71 -26.54
CA VAL A 999 49.22 5.19 -26.00
C VAL A 999 49.51 3.79 -25.43
N PRO A 1000 49.25 3.52 -24.13
CA PRO A 1000 49.56 2.23 -23.53
C PRO A 1000 48.83 1.10 -24.25
N SER A 1001 49.58 0.08 -24.69
CA SER A 1001 49.04 -1.08 -25.41
C SER A 1001 48.05 -1.90 -24.58
N GLU A 1002 48.20 -1.82 -23.25
CA GLU A 1002 47.40 -2.47 -22.22
C GLU A 1002 45.94 -2.00 -22.22
N LEU A 1003 45.63 -0.82 -22.79
CA LEU A 1003 44.25 -0.34 -22.93
C LEU A 1003 43.37 -1.25 -23.82
N ILE A 1004 43.97 -2.15 -24.61
CA ILE A 1004 43.24 -3.19 -25.37
C ILE A 1004 42.42 -4.13 -24.46
N GLN A 1005 42.74 -4.18 -23.16
CA GLN A 1005 42.01 -5.00 -22.18
C GLN A 1005 40.67 -4.38 -21.75
N LEU A 1006 40.36 -3.14 -22.16
CA LEU A 1006 39.12 -2.44 -21.82
C LEU A 1006 37.97 -2.88 -22.74
N HIS A 1007 37.34 -4.01 -22.42
CA HIS A 1007 36.33 -4.65 -23.27
C HIS A 1007 35.00 -3.88 -23.43
N TYR A 1008 34.69 -2.96 -22.52
CA TYR A 1008 33.45 -2.15 -22.56
C TYR A 1008 33.65 -0.77 -23.20
N LEU A 1009 34.90 -0.39 -23.51
CA LEU A 1009 35.24 0.93 -24.02
C LEU A 1009 34.63 1.13 -25.41
N SER A 1010 33.63 2.01 -25.51
CA SER A 1010 32.92 2.30 -26.76
C SER A 1010 33.39 3.61 -27.40
N THR A 1011 33.85 4.56 -26.59
CA THR A 1011 34.34 5.87 -27.05
C THR A 1011 35.72 6.12 -26.46
N PHE A 1012 36.73 6.25 -27.31
CA PHE A 1012 38.09 6.62 -26.91
C PHE A 1012 38.59 7.78 -27.75
N ASN A 1013 38.92 8.89 -27.11
CA ASN A 1013 39.36 10.09 -27.80
C ASN A 1013 40.63 10.66 -27.14
N VAL A 1014 41.72 10.67 -27.91
CA VAL A 1014 43.02 11.24 -27.51
C VAL A 1014 43.52 12.29 -28.50
N SER A 1015 42.64 12.77 -29.37
CA SER A 1015 42.98 13.75 -30.41
C SER A 1015 43.55 15.04 -29.81
N TYR A 1016 44.34 15.78 -30.58
CA TYR A 1016 44.95 17.05 -30.14
C TYR A 1016 45.83 16.89 -28.87
N ASN A 1017 46.80 15.98 -28.95
CA ASN A 1017 47.87 15.74 -27.97
C ASN A 1017 49.23 15.58 -28.70
N TYR A 1018 50.33 15.42 -27.96
CA TYR A 1018 51.70 15.21 -28.47
C TYR A 1018 52.11 13.73 -28.45
N LEU A 1019 51.19 12.82 -28.74
CA LEU A 1019 51.42 11.37 -28.69
C LEU A 1019 52.23 10.87 -29.89
N SER A 1020 53.12 9.91 -29.67
CA SER A 1020 53.97 9.29 -30.69
C SER A 1020 53.40 7.94 -31.16
N ALA A 1021 53.61 7.60 -32.44
CA ALA A 1021 53.29 6.29 -33.00
C ALA A 1021 54.47 5.31 -32.86
N THR A 1022 54.21 4.05 -32.55
CA THR A 1022 55.24 2.99 -32.49
C THR A 1022 55.77 2.67 -33.89
N SER A 1023 57.11 2.66 -34.03
CA SER A 1023 57.81 1.92 -35.08
C SER A 1023 57.65 0.41 -34.82
N SER A 1024 57.05 -0.33 -35.75
CA SER A 1024 56.72 -1.75 -35.57
C SER A 1024 57.97 -2.66 -35.43
N PRO A 1025 57.84 -3.86 -34.83
CA PRO A 1025 58.84 -4.90 -34.94
C PRO A 1025 58.79 -5.50 -36.37
N GLN A 1026 59.94 -5.50 -37.04
CA GLN A 1026 60.14 -6.05 -38.37
C GLN A 1026 59.64 -7.50 -38.49
N VAL A 1027 58.64 -7.72 -39.35
CA VAL A 1027 58.44 -9.01 -40.02
C VAL A 1027 59.02 -8.87 -41.43
N THR A 1028 60.01 -9.72 -41.70
CA THR A 1028 60.78 -9.84 -42.94
C THR A 1028 59.90 -9.93 -44.19
N SER A 1029 60.15 -9.05 -45.16
CA SER A 1029 59.68 -9.18 -46.54
C SER A 1029 60.75 -9.83 -47.44
N PRO A 1030 60.37 -10.61 -48.46
CA PRO A 1030 61.20 -10.79 -49.65
C PRO A 1030 60.73 -9.88 -50.78
N SER A 1031 61.67 -9.03 -51.22
CA SER A 1031 61.89 -8.44 -52.55
C SER A 1031 60.73 -8.19 -53.53
N SER A 1032 60.54 -6.90 -53.80
CA SER A 1032 60.40 -6.21 -55.11
C SER A 1032 59.24 -6.56 -56.04
N LYS A 1033 58.27 -5.64 -56.15
CA LYS A 1033 58.22 -4.59 -57.19
C LYS A 1033 56.96 -3.74 -56.99
N GLU A 1034 57.12 -2.43 -57.10
CA GLU A 1034 56.02 -1.47 -57.18
C GLU A 1034 55.12 -1.80 -58.37
N GLU A 1035 53.84 -2.11 -58.12
CA GLU A 1035 52.71 -1.75 -59.00
C GLU A 1035 51.36 -2.01 -58.30
N ASN A 1036 50.64 -0.90 -58.03
CA ASN A 1036 49.20 -0.75 -57.78
C ASN A 1036 48.55 -1.21 -56.45
N ASP A 1037 48.42 -0.24 -55.54
CA ASP A 1037 47.48 -0.17 -54.40
C ASP A 1037 46.00 -0.15 -54.82
N LYS A 1038 45.44 -1.29 -55.26
CA LYS A 1038 43.98 -1.42 -55.45
C LYS A 1038 43.35 -2.71 -54.94
N TRP A 1039 44.12 -3.66 -54.41
CA TRP A 1039 43.58 -4.98 -54.05
C TRP A 1039 43.34 -5.21 -52.54
N ASN A 1040 43.89 -4.39 -51.64
CA ASN A 1040 43.67 -4.56 -50.20
C ASN A 1040 42.34 -3.93 -49.69
N ASP A 1041 41.84 -2.88 -50.33
CA ASP A 1041 40.53 -2.31 -49.97
C ASP A 1041 39.37 -3.23 -50.39
N MET A 1042 39.54 -4.02 -51.46
CA MET A 1042 38.51 -4.94 -51.93
C MET A 1042 38.32 -6.15 -51.01
N ASP A 1043 39.38 -6.68 -50.41
CA ASP A 1043 39.27 -7.82 -49.47
C ASP A 1043 38.71 -7.39 -48.10
N PHE A 1044 39.07 -6.18 -47.62
CA PHE A 1044 38.44 -5.62 -46.42
C PHE A 1044 36.97 -5.29 -46.66
N LEU A 1045 36.62 -4.64 -47.78
CA LEU A 1045 35.23 -4.36 -48.13
C LEU A 1045 34.44 -5.65 -48.38
N ALA A 1046 35.01 -6.65 -49.06
CA ALA A 1046 34.33 -7.93 -49.29
C ALA A 1046 34.09 -8.71 -47.98
N SER A 1047 35.06 -8.71 -47.05
CA SER A 1047 34.87 -9.36 -45.74
C SER A 1047 33.89 -8.59 -44.86
N PHE A 1048 33.91 -7.26 -44.89
CA PHE A 1048 32.97 -6.38 -44.20
C PHE A 1048 31.55 -6.54 -44.75
N TYR A 1049 31.35 -6.45 -46.07
CA TYR A 1049 30.05 -6.64 -46.71
C TYR A 1049 29.55 -8.08 -46.57
N GLY A 1050 30.44 -9.08 -46.57
CA GLY A 1050 30.09 -10.48 -46.30
C GLY A 1050 29.56 -10.67 -44.88
N THR A 1051 30.27 -10.15 -43.88
CA THR A 1051 29.85 -10.23 -42.47
C THR A 1051 28.60 -9.41 -42.20
N TRP A 1052 28.49 -8.23 -42.80
CA TRP A 1052 27.31 -7.37 -42.74
C TRP A 1052 26.10 -8.02 -43.41
N ALA A 1053 26.27 -8.69 -44.56
CA ALA A 1053 25.18 -9.41 -45.22
C ALA A 1053 24.72 -10.62 -44.39
N VAL A 1054 25.64 -11.38 -43.78
CA VAL A 1054 25.30 -12.49 -42.88
C VAL A 1054 24.58 -11.98 -41.62
N PHE A 1055 25.05 -10.87 -41.04
CA PHE A 1055 24.37 -10.22 -39.92
C PHE A 1055 22.98 -9.74 -40.32
N MET A 1056 22.82 -9.07 -41.46
CA MET A 1056 21.53 -8.58 -41.94
C MET A 1056 20.56 -9.70 -42.29
N LEU A 1057 21.04 -10.82 -42.85
CA LEU A 1057 20.23 -12.00 -43.11
C LEU A 1057 19.85 -12.72 -41.81
N GLY A 1058 20.77 -12.82 -40.85
CA GLY A 1058 20.49 -13.37 -39.51
C GLY A 1058 19.51 -12.49 -38.74
N PHE A 1059 19.69 -11.17 -38.80
CA PHE A 1059 18.80 -10.18 -38.21
C PHE A 1059 17.42 -10.22 -38.86
N ALA A 1060 17.33 -10.21 -40.19
CA ALA A 1060 16.08 -10.40 -40.91
C ALA A 1060 15.41 -11.73 -40.57
N GLY A 1061 16.20 -12.80 -40.40
CA GLY A 1061 15.72 -14.10 -39.91
C GLY A 1061 15.15 -14.03 -38.49
N VAL A 1062 15.82 -13.34 -37.57
CA VAL A 1062 15.34 -13.09 -36.20
C VAL A 1062 14.05 -12.25 -36.20
N LEU A 1063 13.96 -11.20 -37.02
CA LEU A 1063 12.74 -10.40 -37.17
C LEU A 1063 11.62 -11.18 -37.89
N TYR A 1064 11.95 -12.15 -38.74
CA TYR A 1064 10.96 -13.00 -39.42
C TYR A 1064 10.38 -14.05 -38.47
N VAL A 1065 11.23 -14.72 -37.69
CA VAL A 1065 10.87 -15.79 -36.75
C VAL A 1065 10.26 -15.25 -35.46
N ASN A 1066 10.68 -14.06 -35.00
CA ASN A 1066 10.24 -13.49 -33.74
C ASN A 1066 9.48 -12.16 -33.93
N PRO A 1067 8.14 -12.17 -33.86
CA PRO A 1067 7.30 -10.99 -34.04
C PRO A 1067 7.56 -9.87 -33.01
N TYR A 1068 8.06 -10.21 -31.83
CA TYR A 1068 8.39 -9.24 -30.78
C TYR A 1068 9.61 -8.39 -31.17
N TRP A 1069 10.69 -9.03 -31.63
CA TRP A 1069 11.88 -8.30 -32.13
C TRP A 1069 11.57 -7.50 -33.38
N ARG A 1070 10.70 -8.00 -34.26
CA ARG A 1070 10.18 -7.24 -35.41
C ARG A 1070 9.46 -5.97 -35.00
N ARG A 1071 8.58 -6.05 -33.99
CA ARG A 1071 7.82 -4.90 -33.50
C ARG A 1071 8.73 -3.88 -32.80
N ARG A 1072 9.60 -4.32 -31.90
CA ARG A 1072 10.63 -3.48 -31.25
C ARG A 1072 11.56 -2.81 -32.26
N TRP A 1073 11.92 -3.50 -33.34
CA TRP A 1073 12.74 -2.93 -34.41
C TRP A 1073 11.98 -1.88 -35.22
N LEU A 1074 10.72 -2.12 -35.58
CA LEU A 1074 9.90 -1.13 -36.27
C LEU A 1074 9.63 0.11 -35.40
N GLU A 1075 9.40 -0.07 -34.10
CA GLU A 1075 9.29 1.02 -33.11
C GLU A 1075 10.61 1.80 -33.01
N PHE A 1076 11.76 1.12 -32.96
CA PHE A 1076 13.07 1.78 -32.97
C PHE A 1076 13.36 2.53 -34.27
N VAL A 1077 12.96 1.98 -35.43
CA VAL A 1077 13.09 2.65 -36.73
C VAL A 1077 12.15 3.86 -36.80
N GLU A 1078 10.93 3.77 -36.27
CA GLU A 1078 10.00 4.88 -36.16
C GLU A 1078 10.55 5.99 -35.25
N GLU A 1079 11.10 5.64 -34.08
CA GLU A 1079 11.81 6.56 -33.18
C GLU A 1079 13.02 7.22 -33.86
N CYS A 1080 13.82 6.47 -34.62
CA CYS A 1080 14.94 7.02 -35.39
C CYS A 1080 14.46 7.95 -36.51
N MET A 1081 13.35 7.62 -37.19
CA MET A 1081 12.75 8.49 -38.20
C MET A 1081 12.16 9.76 -37.59
N TYR A 1082 11.52 9.68 -36.42
CA TYR A 1082 11.05 10.84 -35.65
C TYR A 1082 12.21 11.73 -35.18
N THR A 1083 13.28 11.12 -34.68
CA THR A 1083 14.49 11.83 -34.23
C THR A 1083 15.18 12.52 -35.41
N CYS A 1084 15.30 11.86 -36.56
CA CYS A 1084 15.80 12.46 -37.80
C CYS A 1084 14.89 13.57 -38.35
N TYR A 1085 13.57 13.41 -38.25
CA TYR A 1085 12.59 14.41 -38.66
C TYR A 1085 12.69 15.68 -37.80
N TYR A 1086 12.76 15.55 -36.47
CA TYR A 1086 12.95 16.70 -35.56
C TYR A 1086 14.35 17.31 -35.66
N PHE A 1087 15.39 16.51 -35.93
CA PHE A 1087 16.73 17.02 -36.23
C PHE A 1087 16.74 17.88 -37.51
N LEU A 1088 16.06 17.43 -38.58
CA LEU A 1088 15.90 18.20 -39.81
C LEU A 1088 15.04 19.46 -39.60
N GLU A 1089 13.94 19.36 -38.84
CA GLU A 1089 13.07 20.50 -38.54
C GLU A 1089 13.79 21.56 -37.68
N ASP A 1090 14.53 21.13 -36.65
CA ASP A 1090 15.28 22.02 -35.76
C ASP A 1090 16.50 22.63 -36.46
N SER A 1091 17.16 21.87 -37.35
CA SER A 1091 18.24 22.37 -38.20
C SER A 1091 17.73 23.40 -39.22
N VAL A 1092 16.57 23.16 -39.85
CA VAL A 1092 15.94 24.11 -40.78
C VAL A 1092 15.45 25.37 -40.04
N ARG A 1093 14.91 25.23 -38.81
CA ARG A 1093 14.53 26.38 -37.96
C ARG A 1093 15.73 27.19 -37.47
N LYS A 1094 16.86 26.55 -37.15
CA LYS A 1094 18.12 27.21 -36.79
C LYS A 1094 18.72 27.98 -37.97
N VAL A 1095 18.74 27.39 -39.16
CA VAL A 1095 19.20 28.07 -40.39
C VAL A 1095 18.27 29.24 -40.77
N SER A 1096 16.95 29.06 -40.66
CA SER A 1096 15.94 30.11 -40.86
C SER A 1096 16.11 31.32 -39.92
N ARG A 1097 16.52 31.10 -38.66
CA ARG A 1097 16.81 32.16 -37.68
C ARG A 1097 18.13 32.88 -37.94
N VAL A 1098 19.11 32.24 -38.59
CA VAL A 1098 20.39 32.86 -38.98
C VAL A 1098 20.22 33.77 -40.20
N PHE A 1099 19.33 33.45 -41.14
CA PHE A 1099 19.03 34.29 -42.31
C PHE A 1099 18.03 35.44 -42.05
N ARG A 1100 17.48 35.55 -40.82
CA ARG A 1100 16.57 36.63 -40.38
C ARG A 1100 17.20 37.65 -39.43
N LYS A 1101 18.53 37.62 -39.23
CA LYS A 1101 19.28 38.67 -38.54
C LYS A 1101 20.01 39.58 -39.52
#